data_AF-A0A2T5GRI8-F1
#
_entry.id   AF-A0A2T5GRI8-F1
#
_cell.length_a   1.000
_cell.length_b   1.000
_cell.length_c   1.000
_cell.angle_alpha   90.00
_cell.angle_beta   90.00
_cell.angle_gamma   90.00
#
_symmetry.space_group_name_H-M   'P 1'
#
loop_
_entity.id
_entity.type
_entity.pdbx_description
1 polymer ?
#
loop_
_entity_poly.entity_id
_entity_poly.type
_entity_poly.pdbx_seq_one_letter_code
_entity_poly.pdbx_strand_id
1 'polypeptide(L)'
;MLALGALAIAVYVAMSQLPSFDSLKSSPNGQMIRVHAADGTVIVSMGPSFGEWLPYSQIPQVMRDATVSVEDRRFRSHIGIDPVGVARSVKVRYDRGHWTQGGSTITQQLARTVFLNNQKKFGRKFREGILAFALEWKFTKDQILELYLNKVYYGGGAYGIDAASRKFFGHGADHLSLAEAAVIAGLVKAPSNYSPTADAEAAMGRAGVVLETMRETGAITASQAADADISGLKLAPEPKQNSVRYFTDWALPQLDTLIDETTEPLEVWTTLDLTMQRQADEAIRANAPPGAQGALVALDRGGEVRAMVGGKDYVSSIYNRATQAVRQPGSSFKLFVYLAALEAGHKPADSIVDEPVTISGWSPRNDSRRNSGAVSLRTAFAYSLNTVAAKLGQEVGFTTVADMARRFGITTPVNTHPSMVLGTSEVRVIDMTRAFASVANKGVAVTPYGITRVTANGQTIYTHEVDRSHVLVAPYVAAEMTDLLQTAVNTGTGRAAQIGRPVAGKTGTTSASKDGWFLGFSSGITTGVWMGRDDARPIAGLHGGTAPAKAWAAFMKPATASRPIEQFDTQVTLPEWQLEPDEESYFGQPDNGQMAVDADGNPIAQDGVPVPTDSQTGDTLARPDADQPETPAPPVAPPQQMNQDWIDRVTGRERREPSPAGRQPLQRDVPRDQVQTQRFQSDRDQEDRPNQ
;
A
#
# COMPACT_ATOMS: atom_id res chain seq x y z
N MET A 1 -61.29 4.33 22.84
CA MET A 1 -61.86 3.21 22.06
C MET A 1 -61.30 3.15 20.65
N LEU A 2 -61.47 4.17 19.80
CA LEU A 2 -60.98 4.16 18.41
C LEU A 2 -59.46 3.95 18.26
N ALA A 3 -58.64 4.60 19.09
CA ALA A 3 -57.17 4.44 19.06
C ALA A 3 -56.69 3.03 19.49
N LEU A 4 -57.38 2.40 20.45
CA LEU A 4 -57.10 1.03 20.89
C LEU A 4 -57.51 0.02 19.80
N GLY A 5 -58.67 0.24 19.16
CA GLY A 5 -59.09 -0.56 18.01
C GLY A 5 -58.12 -0.45 16.84
N ALA A 6 -57.67 0.77 16.51
CA ALA A 6 -56.67 0.98 15.47
C ALA A 6 -55.32 0.31 15.79
N LEU A 7 -54.87 0.35 17.05
CA LEU A 7 -53.66 -0.35 17.47
C LEU A 7 -53.81 -1.87 17.37
N ALA A 8 -54.94 -2.42 17.82
CA ALA A 8 -55.23 -3.85 17.73
C ALA A 8 -55.25 -4.34 16.27
N ILE A 9 -55.89 -3.58 15.38
CA ILE A 9 -55.90 -3.84 13.94
C ILE A 9 -54.48 -3.78 13.37
N ALA A 10 -53.70 -2.76 13.72
CA ALA A 10 -52.33 -2.61 13.24
C ALA A 10 -51.41 -3.77 13.71
N VAL A 11 -51.55 -4.21 14.96
CA VAL A 11 -50.82 -5.37 15.50
C VAL A 11 -51.24 -6.65 14.80
N TYR A 12 -52.55 -6.86 14.59
CA TYR A 12 -53.06 -8.03 13.88
C TYR A 12 -52.56 -8.10 12.43
N VAL A 13 -52.64 -6.99 11.70
CA VAL A 13 -52.13 -6.90 10.31
C VAL A 13 -50.63 -7.17 10.29
N ALA A 14 -49.86 -6.53 11.17
CA ALA A 14 -48.42 -6.76 11.25
C ALA A 14 -48.11 -8.24 11.56
N MET A 15 -48.81 -8.85 12.52
CA MET A 15 -48.65 -10.26 12.89
C MET A 15 -48.92 -11.21 11.71
N SER A 16 -49.96 -10.93 10.92
CA SER A 16 -50.31 -11.72 9.73
C SER A 16 -49.26 -11.65 8.62
N GLN A 17 -48.53 -10.53 8.55
CA GLN A 17 -47.46 -10.29 7.56
C GLN A 17 -46.08 -10.75 8.03
N LEU A 18 -45.90 -11.04 9.33
CA LEU A 18 -44.62 -11.52 9.84
C LEU A 18 -44.27 -12.88 9.19
N PRO A 19 -42.99 -13.13 8.85
CA PRO A 19 -42.55 -14.47 8.42
C PRO A 19 -42.76 -15.54 9.51
N SER A 20 -42.61 -16.81 9.15
CA SER A 20 -42.57 -17.91 10.12
C SER A 20 -41.26 -17.90 10.91
N PHE A 21 -41.21 -18.63 12.02
CA PHE A 21 -40.00 -18.75 12.84
C PHE A 21 -38.80 -19.28 12.02
N ASP A 22 -39.00 -20.35 11.25
CA ASP A 22 -37.92 -20.96 10.45
C ASP A 22 -37.49 -20.09 9.26
N SER A 23 -38.40 -19.28 8.71
CA SER A 23 -38.04 -18.27 7.72
C SER A 23 -37.15 -17.17 8.33
N LEU A 24 -37.42 -16.76 9.58
CA LEU A 24 -36.55 -15.81 10.27
C LEU A 24 -35.18 -16.40 10.59
N LYS A 25 -35.06 -17.71 10.87
CA LYS A 25 -33.75 -18.36 11.05
C LYS A 25 -32.89 -18.28 9.79
N SER A 26 -33.49 -18.50 8.63
CA SER A 26 -32.80 -18.62 7.34
C SER A 26 -32.55 -17.29 6.63
N SER A 27 -33.24 -16.20 6.98
CA SER A 27 -33.04 -14.87 6.37
C SER A 27 -31.77 -14.18 6.89
N PRO A 28 -30.72 -13.99 6.06
CA PRO A 28 -29.56 -13.20 6.45
C PRO A 28 -29.91 -11.71 6.52
N ASN A 29 -29.49 -11.04 7.60
CA ASN A 29 -29.60 -9.58 7.73
C ASN A 29 -28.40 -8.91 7.05
N GLY A 30 -28.36 -8.95 5.70
CA GLY A 30 -27.30 -8.35 4.88
C GLY A 30 -26.45 -9.39 4.14
N GLN A 31 -25.73 -8.92 3.13
CA GLN A 31 -24.90 -9.75 2.26
C GLN A 31 -23.53 -10.01 2.88
N MET A 32 -23.14 -11.28 2.99
CA MET A 32 -21.79 -11.68 3.38
C MET A 32 -20.90 -11.75 2.14
N ILE A 33 -19.68 -11.23 2.21
CA ILE A 33 -18.66 -11.37 1.17
C ILE A 33 -17.44 -12.02 1.80
N ARG A 34 -17.09 -13.23 1.35
CA ARG A 34 -15.85 -13.92 1.73
C ARG A 34 -14.86 -13.83 0.58
N VAL A 35 -13.65 -13.38 0.88
CA VAL A 35 -12.58 -13.16 -0.08
C VAL A 35 -11.51 -14.20 0.15
N HIS A 36 -11.15 -14.92 -0.90
CA HIS A 36 -10.14 -15.97 -0.90
C HIS A 36 -8.87 -15.51 -1.63
N ALA A 37 -7.72 -15.85 -1.07
CA ALA A 37 -6.43 -15.80 -1.77
C ALA A 37 -6.38 -16.84 -2.90
N ALA A 38 -5.28 -16.81 -3.67
CA ALA A 38 -5.03 -17.74 -4.77
C ALA A 38 -4.97 -19.22 -4.32
N ASP A 39 -4.61 -19.48 -3.07
CA ASP A 39 -4.58 -20.83 -2.47
C ASP A 39 -5.93 -21.26 -1.86
N GLY A 40 -6.96 -20.40 -1.91
CA GLY A 40 -8.27 -20.64 -1.33
C GLY A 40 -8.42 -20.20 0.14
N THR A 41 -7.35 -19.73 0.80
CA THR A 41 -7.40 -19.21 2.17
C THR A 41 -8.31 -17.98 2.23
N VAL A 42 -9.23 -17.94 3.19
CA VAL A 42 -10.07 -16.75 3.42
C VAL A 42 -9.21 -15.63 4.01
N ILE A 43 -9.06 -14.53 3.26
CA ILE A 43 -8.21 -13.38 3.62
C ILE A 43 -9.00 -12.23 4.22
N VAL A 44 -10.27 -12.06 3.81
CA VAL A 44 -11.17 -11.02 4.30
C VAL A 44 -12.58 -11.57 4.29
N SER A 45 -13.34 -11.29 5.35
CA SER A 45 -14.79 -11.48 5.39
C SER A 45 -15.44 -10.13 5.69
N MET A 46 -16.35 -9.70 4.82
CA MET A 46 -17.10 -8.45 4.96
C MET A 46 -18.59 -8.74 5.04
N GLY A 47 -19.32 -7.78 5.58
CA GLY A 47 -20.73 -7.97 5.87
C GLY A 47 -20.97 -8.81 7.13
N PRO A 48 -22.21 -9.24 7.36
CA PRO A 48 -22.57 -10.00 8.55
C PRO A 48 -21.89 -11.37 8.55
N SER A 49 -21.09 -11.67 9.58
CA SER A 49 -20.64 -13.02 9.88
C SER A 49 -21.65 -13.66 10.82
N PHE A 50 -22.39 -14.65 10.31
CA PHE A 50 -23.30 -15.46 11.12
C PHE A 50 -22.56 -16.68 11.67
N GLY A 51 -22.84 -17.02 12.93
CA GLY A 51 -22.40 -18.28 13.52
C GLY A 51 -23.36 -19.41 13.16
N GLU A 52 -23.11 -20.58 13.74
CA GLU A 52 -24.12 -21.63 13.82
C GLU A 52 -25.33 -21.13 14.59
N TRP A 53 -26.53 -21.48 14.10
CA TRP A 53 -27.76 -21.16 14.80
C TRP A 53 -27.86 -22.04 16.05
N LEU A 54 -27.84 -21.44 17.24
CA LEU A 54 -28.03 -22.15 18.49
C LEU A 54 -29.52 -22.16 18.88
N PRO A 55 -30.18 -23.34 18.92
CA PRO A 55 -31.51 -23.47 19.49
C PRO A 55 -31.52 -23.03 20.96
N TYR A 56 -32.65 -22.53 21.45
CA TYR A 56 -32.79 -22.01 22.81
C TYR A 56 -32.27 -22.96 23.92
N SER A 57 -32.41 -24.27 23.71
CA SER A 57 -31.95 -25.31 24.65
C SER A 57 -30.43 -25.48 24.69
N GLN A 58 -29.71 -25.08 23.63
CA GLN A 58 -28.25 -25.14 23.54
C GLN A 58 -27.58 -23.83 23.97
N ILE A 59 -28.34 -22.73 24.05
CA ILE A 59 -27.81 -21.46 24.56
C ILE A 59 -27.55 -21.61 26.07
N PRO A 60 -26.31 -21.39 26.55
CA PRO A 60 -25.98 -21.50 27.96
C PRO A 60 -26.90 -20.65 28.84
N GLN A 61 -27.30 -21.19 29.98
CA GLN A 61 -28.14 -20.46 30.93
C GLN A 61 -27.51 -19.13 31.34
N VAL A 62 -26.20 -19.12 31.60
CA VAL A 62 -25.45 -17.90 31.93
C VAL A 62 -25.57 -16.81 30.86
N MET A 63 -25.59 -17.16 29.57
CA MET A 63 -25.76 -16.21 28.47
C MET A 63 -27.18 -15.64 28.38
N ARG A 64 -28.19 -16.51 28.58
CA ARG A 64 -29.60 -16.10 28.63
C ARG A 64 -29.82 -15.13 29.81
N ASP A 65 -29.33 -15.50 30.98
CA ASP A 65 -29.50 -14.74 32.21
C ASP A 65 -28.73 -13.41 32.17
N ALA A 66 -27.51 -13.40 31.64
CA ALA A 66 -26.72 -12.17 31.44
C ALA A 66 -27.45 -11.17 30.54
N THR A 67 -27.96 -11.65 29.40
CA THR A 67 -28.67 -10.80 28.43
C THR A 67 -29.96 -10.24 29.02
N VAL A 68 -30.78 -11.09 29.64
CA VAL A 68 -32.04 -10.65 30.27
C VAL A 68 -31.77 -9.65 31.40
N SER A 69 -30.75 -9.89 32.23
CA SER A 69 -30.43 -9.00 33.36
C SER A 69 -30.02 -7.60 32.91
N VAL A 70 -29.26 -7.50 31.81
CA VAL A 70 -28.71 -6.22 31.34
C VAL A 70 -29.63 -5.48 30.38
N GLU A 71 -30.28 -6.19 29.45
CA GLU A 71 -31.09 -5.57 28.40
C GLU A 71 -32.55 -5.40 28.80
N ASP A 72 -33.13 -6.35 29.55
CA ASP A 72 -34.57 -6.35 29.86
C ASP A 72 -34.92 -7.19 31.09
N ARG A 73 -34.68 -6.63 32.29
CA ARG A 73 -34.85 -7.32 33.59
C ARG A 73 -36.22 -7.96 33.82
N ARG A 74 -37.25 -7.50 33.10
CA ARG A 74 -38.63 -8.01 33.22
C ARG A 74 -39.14 -8.60 31.92
N PHE A 75 -38.22 -9.04 31.07
CA PHE A 75 -38.51 -9.64 29.78
C PHE A 75 -39.64 -10.68 29.85
N ARG A 76 -39.69 -11.49 30.91
CA ARG A 76 -40.69 -12.54 31.09
C ARG A 76 -42.06 -12.05 31.59
N SER A 77 -42.16 -10.83 32.08
CA SER A 77 -43.37 -10.32 32.76
C SER A 77 -44.15 -9.27 31.97
N HIS A 78 -43.57 -8.71 30.91
CA HIS A 78 -44.26 -7.75 30.03
C HIS A 78 -44.53 -8.35 28.64
N ILE A 79 -45.32 -7.66 27.82
CA ILE A 79 -45.66 -8.08 26.46
C ILE A 79 -45.22 -6.98 25.49
N GLY A 80 -44.16 -7.23 24.72
CA GLY A 80 -43.67 -6.33 23.67
C GLY A 80 -42.98 -5.07 24.19
N ILE A 81 -43.67 -4.26 24.98
CA ILE A 81 -43.17 -3.03 25.60
C ILE A 81 -43.31 -3.16 27.11
N ASP A 82 -42.34 -2.64 27.86
CA ASP A 82 -42.39 -2.57 29.33
C ASP A 82 -42.86 -1.18 29.81
N PRO A 83 -44.14 -0.99 30.20
CA PRO A 83 -44.66 0.33 30.59
C PRO A 83 -43.96 0.89 31.84
N VAL A 84 -43.64 0.01 32.80
CA VAL A 84 -42.98 0.42 34.03
C VAL A 84 -41.48 0.69 33.79
N GLY A 85 -40.87 0.02 32.81
CA GLY A 85 -39.49 0.26 32.39
C GLY A 85 -39.36 1.61 31.67
N VAL A 86 -40.33 1.91 30.80
CA VAL A 86 -40.47 3.22 30.16
C VAL A 86 -40.66 4.32 31.21
N ALA A 87 -41.60 4.17 32.14
CA ALA A 87 -41.84 5.15 33.21
C ALA A 87 -40.59 5.38 34.08
N ARG A 88 -39.87 4.30 34.44
CA ARG A 88 -38.59 4.37 35.16
C ARG A 88 -37.54 5.15 34.36
N SER A 89 -37.38 4.85 33.07
CA SER A 89 -36.40 5.53 32.22
C SER A 89 -36.67 7.03 32.05
N VAL A 90 -37.95 7.42 31.98
CA VAL A 90 -38.38 8.82 31.93
C VAL A 90 -38.07 9.53 33.25
N LYS A 91 -38.35 8.89 34.40
CA LYS A 91 -38.01 9.45 35.72
C LYS A 91 -36.51 9.67 35.87
N VAL A 92 -35.69 8.66 35.54
CA VAL A 92 -34.23 8.78 35.62
C VAL A 92 -33.69 9.90 34.72
N ARG A 93 -34.28 10.10 33.53
CA ARG A 93 -33.94 11.22 32.64
C ARG A 93 -34.27 12.57 33.27
N TYR A 94 -35.45 12.68 33.89
CA TYR A 94 -35.87 13.89 34.58
C TYR A 94 -34.92 14.24 35.74
N ASP A 95 -34.50 13.24 36.51
CA ASP A 95 -33.64 13.43 37.68
C ASP A 95 -32.16 13.73 37.30
N ARG A 96 -31.64 13.15 36.23
CA ARG A 96 -30.20 13.24 35.87
C ARG A 96 -29.88 14.16 34.67
N GLY A 97 -30.88 14.74 34.02
CA GLY A 97 -30.71 15.66 32.88
C GLY A 97 -30.21 15.03 31.57
N HIS A 98 -29.75 13.78 31.59
CA HIS A 98 -29.31 13.04 30.40
C HIS A 98 -29.80 11.57 30.41
N TRP A 99 -29.85 10.96 29.23
CA TRP A 99 -30.23 9.55 29.10
C TRP A 99 -29.12 8.64 29.63
N THR A 100 -29.41 7.87 30.68
CA THR A 100 -28.44 6.93 31.31
C THR A 100 -28.81 5.45 31.10
N GLN A 101 -30.09 5.14 30.88
CA GLN A 101 -30.60 3.79 30.63
C GLN A 101 -31.47 3.74 29.36
N GLY A 102 -31.34 2.67 28.59
CA GLY A 102 -32.19 2.42 27.42
C GLY A 102 -33.55 1.87 27.87
N GLY A 103 -34.64 2.56 27.53
CA GLY A 103 -36.01 2.12 27.86
C GLY A 103 -36.63 1.13 26.86
N SER A 104 -35.83 0.42 26.05
CA SER A 104 -36.33 -0.50 25.02
C SER A 104 -36.20 -1.96 25.47
N THR A 105 -37.21 -2.78 25.20
CA THR A 105 -37.25 -4.22 25.53
C THR A 105 -36.47 -5.05 24.51
N ILE A 106 -36.11 -6.29 24.86
CA ILE A 106 -35.46 -7.24 23.92
C ILE A 106 -36.30 -7.39 22.64
N THR A 107 -37.63 -7.52 22.78
CA THR A 107 -38.54 -7.67 21.64
C THR A 107 -38.56 -6.43 20.74
N GLN A 108 -38.51 -5.21 21.30
CA GLN A 108 -38.40 -3.98 20.51
C GLN A 108 -37.06 -3.90 19.79
N GLN A 109 -35.98 -4.33 20.44
CA GLN A 109 -34.66 -4.37 19.83
C GLN A 109 -34.61 -5.37 18.68
N LEU A 110 -35.18 -6.57 18.84
CA LEU A 110 -35.32 -7.57 17.78
C LEU A 110 -36.12 -7.03 16.59
N ALA A 111 -37.28 -6.43 16.84
CA ALA A 111 -38.12 -5.84 15.80
C ALA A 111 -37.36 -4.79 14.97
N ARG A 112 -36.58 -3.95 15.65
CA ARG A 112 -35.71 -2.95 15.03
C ARG A 112 -34.63 -3.59 14.16
N THR A 113 -33.96 -4.62 14.67
CA THR A 113 -32.84 -5.27 13.97
C THR A 113 -33.28 -6.04 12.73
N VAL A 114 -34.47 -6.65 12.74
CA VAL A 114 -34.91 -7.56 11.67
C VAL A 114 -35.77 -6.87 10.60
N PHE A 115 -36.61 -5.89 10.98
CA PHE A 115 -37.67 -5.40 10.08
C PHE A 115 -37.58 -3.91 9.73
N LEU A 116 -36.67 -3.14 10.35
CA LEU A 116 -36.66 -1.69 10.21
C LEU A 116 -35.31 -1.15 9.74
N ASN A 117 -35.32 -0.47 8.59
CA ASN A 117 -34.14 0.22 8.08
C ASN A 117 -33.73 1.39 9.00
N ASN A 118 -32.42 1.69 9.03
CA ASN A 118 -31.78 2.57 10.01
C ASN A 118 -32.13 4.08 9.90
N GLN A 119 -33.12 4.47 9.09
CA GLN A 119 -33.52 5.88 8.95
C GLN A 119 -34.33 6.36 10.16
N LYS A 120 -33.82 7.39 10.86
CA LYS A 120 -34.47 8.03 12.01
C LYS A 120 -35.62 8.94 11.57
N LYS A 121 -36.76 8.36 11.17
CA LYS A 121 -38.03 9.12 11.04
C LYS A 121 -38.82 9.04 12.35
N PHE A 122 -39.47 10.13 12.76
CA PHE A 122 -40.24 10.24 14.02
C PHE A 122 -41.32 9.14 14.20
N GLY A 123 -41.77 8.48 13.13
CA GLY A 123 -42.69 7.35 13.16
C GLY A 123 -42.08 5.96 13.40
N ARG A 124 -40.74 5.82 13.43
CA ARG A 124 -40.07 4.51 13.57
C ARG A 124 -40.35 3.86 14.92
N LYS A 125 -40.35 4.64 16.00
CA LYS A 125 -40.52 4.10 17.37
C LYS A 125 -41.92 3.52 17.59
N PHE A 126 -42.93 4.10 16.93
CA PHE A 126 -44.29 3.57 16.94
C PHE A 126 -44.38 2.24 16.18
N ARG A 127 -43.73 2.13 15.01
CA ARG A 127 -43.63 0.88 14.25
C ARG A 127 -42.88 -0.21 15.02
N GLU A 128 -41.79 0.13 15.70
CA GLU A 128 -41.08 -0.80 16.62
C GLU A 128 -42.03 -1.36 17.68
N GLY A 129 -42.89 -0.52 18.26
CA GLY A 129 -43.88 -0.95 19.26
C GLY A 129 -44.92 -1.92 18.68
N ILE A 130 -45.49 -1.60 17.51
CA ILE A 130 -46.46 -2.47 16.84
C ILE A 130 -45.83 -3.83 16.50
N LEU A 131 -44.64 -3.82 15.92
CA LEU A 131 -43.91 -5.05 15.58
C LEU A 131 -43.53 -5.85 16.82
N ALA A 132 -43.15 -5.20 17.92
CA ALA A 132 -42.86 -5.89 19.17
C ALA A 132 -44.10 -6.61 19.73
N PHE A 133 -45.27 -5.96 19.74
CA PHE A 133 -46.50 -6.64 20.11
C PHE A 133 -46.83 -7.79 19.16
N ALA A 134 -46.70 -7.59 17.84
CA ALA A 134 -46.96 -8.63 16.85
C ALA A 134 -46.02 -9.85 17.02
N LEU A 135 -44.75 -9.63 17.34
CA LEU A 135 -43.78 -10.69 17.62
C LEU A 135 -44.17 -11.49 18.86
N GLU A 136 -44.63 -10.84 19.93
CA GLU A 136 -45.01 -11.49 21.20
C GLU A 136 -46.34 -12.23 21.15
N TRP A 137 -47.21 -11.84 20.22
CA TRP A 137 -48.42 -12.60 19.91
C TRP A 137 -48.12 -13.83 19.05
N LYS A 138 -47.08 -13.78 18.21
CA LYS A 138 -46.74 -14.85 17.26
C LYS A 138 -45.74 -15.86 17.82
N PHE A 139 -44.81 -15.42 18.66
CA PHE A 139 -43.69 -16.20 19.14
C PHE A 139 -43.63 -16.22 20.66
N THR A 140 -43.14 -17.33 21.22
CA THR A 140 -42.92 -17.44 22.66
C THR A 140 -41.73 -16.58 23.10
N LYS A 141 -41.65 -16.26 24.40
CA LYS A 141 -40.49 -15.55 24.97
C LYS A 141 -39.15 -16.24 24.69
N ASP A 142 -39.14 -17.58 24.67
CA ASP A 142 -37.94 -18.35 24.36
C ASP A 142 -37.55 -18.21 22.90
N GLN A 143 -38.52 -18.29 21.98
CA GLN A 143 -38.29 -18.06 20.56
C GLN A 143 -37.81 -16.63 20.27
N ILE A 144 -38.35 -15.63 20.96
CA ILE A 144 -37.91 -14.24 20.84
C ILE A 144 -36.47 -14.08 21.33
N LEU A 145 -36.12 -14.68 22.48
CA LEU A 145 -34.75 -14.62 23.00
C LEU A 145 -33.77 -15.38 22.11
N GLU A 146 -34.18 -16.53 21.54
CA GLU A 146 -33.39 -17.29 20.56
C GLU A 146 -33.11 -16.46 19.30
N LEU A 147 -34.16 -15.87 18.69
CA LEU A 147 -34.00 -14.99 17.54
C LEU A 147 -33.08 -13.81 17.85
N TYR A 148 -33.25 -13.21 19.03
CA TYR A 148 -32.45 -12.08 19.47
C TYR A 148 -30.97 -12.45 19.59
N LEU A 149 -30.64 -13.48 20.37
CA LEU A 149 -29.26 -13.89 20.60
C LEU A 149 -28.56 -14.39 19.33
N ASN A 150 -29.29 -14.93 18.35
CA ASN A 150 -28.71 -15.37 17.08
C ASN A 150 -28.62 -14.26 16.01
N LYS A 151 -29.32 -13.12 16.16
CA LYS A 151 -29.35 -12.05 15.13
C LYS A 151 -28.75 -10.72 15.55
N VAL A 152 -28.54 -10.49 16.85
CA VAL A 152 -27.98 -9.22 17.33
C VAL A 152 -26.52 -9.07 16.87
N TYR A 153 -26.14 -7.83 16.56
CA TYR A 153 -24.76 -7.49 16.23
C TYR A 153 -23.93 -7.31 17.50
N TYR A 154 -22.83 -8.06 17.62
CA TYR A 154 -21.94 -8.06 18.79
C TYR A 154 -20.59 -7.37 18.54
N GLY A 155 -20.33 -6.85 17.34
CA GLY A 155 -19.11 -6.09 17.04
C GLY A 155 -18.15 -6.84 16.11
N GLY A 156 -17.27 -6.08 15.44
CA GLY A 156 -16.29 -6.59 14.47
C GLY A 156 -16.87 -7.53 13.40
N GLY A 157 -18.08 -7.28 12.93
CA GLY A 157 -18.76 -8.10 11.92
C GLY A 157 -19.50 -9.33 12.45
N ALA A 158 -19.44 -9.65 13.74
CA ALA A 158 -20.13 -10.82 14.32
C ALA A 158 -21.62 -10.56 14.58
N TYR A 159 -22.49 -11.34 13.95
CA TYR A 159 -23.93 -11.37 14.19
C TYR A 159 -24.32 -12.71 14.82
N GLY A 160 -24.95 -12.64 15.99
CA GLY A 160 -25.25 -13.78 16.82
C GLY A 160 -24.14 -14.11 17.83
N ILE A 161 -24.54 -14.66 18.98
CA ILE A 161 -23.64 -15.05 20.08
C ILE A 161 -22.57 -16.05 19.64
N ASP A 162 -22.90 -16.90 18.68
CA ASP A 162 -22.06 -17.98 18.22
C ASP A 162 -20.90 -17.49 17.33
N ALA A 163 -21.19 -16.52 16.44
CA ALA A 163 -20.16 -15.78 15.72
C ALA A 163 -19.27 -14.98 16.68
N ALA A 164 -19.88 -14.33 17.68
CA ALA A 164 -19.16 -13.54 18.67
C ALA A 164 -18.19 -14.39 19.49
N SER A 165 -18.64 -15.56 19.97
CA SER A 165 -17.81 -16.48 20.76
C SER A 165 -16.62 -17.00 19.95
N ARG A 166 -16.83 -17.46 18.71
CA ARG A 166 -15.71 -17.91 17.86
C ARG A 166 -14.74 -16.78 17.55
N LYS A 167 -15.25 -15.57 17.34
CA LYS A 167 -14.43 -14.40 17.04
C LYS A 167 -13.59 -13.94 18.23
N PHE A 168 -14.19 -13.87 19.42
CA PHE A 168 -13.54 -13.27 20.59
C PHE A 168 -12.81 -14.28 21.49
N PHE A 169 -13.27 -15.53 21.52
CA PHE A 169 -12.75 -16.58 22.42
C PHE A 169 -12.24 -17.82 21.68
N GLY A 170 -12.49 -17.92 20.36
CA GLY A 170 -11.97 -19.00 19.52
C GLY A 170 -12.78 -20.30 19.58
N HIS A 171 -13.96 -20.27 20.19
CA HIS A 171 -14.77 -21.46 20.41
C HIS A 171 -16.29 -21.21 20.29
N GLY A 172 -17.10 -22.27 20.19
CA GLY A 172 -18.56 -22.20 20.05
C GLY A 172 -19.28 -21.55 21.25
N ALA A 173 -20.45 -20.95 21.01
CA ALA A 173 -21.18 -20.25 22.09
C ALA A 173 -21.97 -21.19 23.02
N ASP A 174 -22.03 -22.48 22.71
CA ASP A 174 -22.67 -23.54 23.50
C ASP A 174 -21.94 -23.84 24.83
N HIS A 175 -20.73 -23.33 25.02
CA HIS A 175 -19.91 -23.54 26.22
C HIS A 175 -19.34 -22.24 26.80
N LEU A 176 -20.04 -21.12 26.57
CA LEU A 176 -19.68 -19.83 27.19
C LEU A 176 -19.65 -19.93 28.72
N SER A 177 -18.51 -19.52 29.29
CA SER A 177 -18.38 -19.27 30.72
C SER A 177 -19.18 -18.04 31.16
N LEU A 178 -19.35 -17.86 32.47
CA LEU A 178 -20.03 -16.69 33.04
C LEU A 178 -19.32 -15.37 32.65
N ALA A 179 -17.98 -15.36 32.65
CA ALA A 179 -17.20 -14.18 32.29
C ALA A 179 -17.33 -13.84 30.80
N GLU A 180 -17.26 -14.83 29.92
CA GLU A 180 -17.44 -14.64 28.46
C GLU A 180 -18.87 -14.20 28.11
N ALA A 181 -19.88 -14.79 28.75
CA ALA A 181 -21.26 -14.39 28.63
C ALA A 181 -21.47 -12.93 29.08
N ALA A 182 -20.81 -12.51 30.16
CA ALA A 182 -20.86 -11.13 30.63
C ALA A 182 -20.21 -10.15 29.64
N VAL A 183 -19.08 -10.53 29.03
CA VAL A 183 -18.46 -9.74 27.95
C VAL A 183 -19.45 -9.61 26.79
N ILE A 184 -19.93 -10.71 26.21
CA ILE A 184 -20.83 -10.72 25.04
C ILE A 184 -22.12 -9.92 25.31
N ALA A 185 -22.77 -10.13 26.46
CA ALA A 185 -23.97 -9.38 26.84
C ALA A 185 -23.69 -7.88 26.99
N GLY A 186 -22.49 -7.51 27.43
CA GLY A 186 -22.04 -6.14 27.55
C GLY A 186 -21.90 -5.40 26.22
N LEU A 187 -21.63 -6.12 25.12
CA LEU A 187 -21.37 -5.56 23.79
C LEU A 187 -22.60 -4.94 23.13
N VAL A 188 -23.79 -5.51 23.37
CA VAL A 188 -25.05 -5.14 22.70
C VAL A 188 -25.33 -3.63 22.74
N LYS A 189 -25.00 -2.98 23.87
CA LYS A 189 -25.25 -1.54 24.08
C LYS A 189 -24.40 -0.65 23.16
N ALA A 190 -23.15 -1.01 22.91
CA ALA A 190 -22.26 -0.28 22.00
C ALA A 190 -21.21 -1.23 21.39
N PRO A 191 -21.61 -2.03 20.38
CA PRO A 191 -20.81 -3.15 19.89
C PRO A 191 -19.46 -2.73 19.30
N SER A 192 -19.37 -1.54 18.71
CA SER A 192 -18.12 -1.04 18.14
C SER A 192 -17.15 -0.45 19.18
N ASN A 193 -17.67 0.08 20.29
CA ASN A 193 -16.83 0.75 21.31
C ASN A 193 -16.34 -0.22 22.38
N TYR A 194 -17.11 -1.28 22.65
CA TYR A 194 -16.78 -2.28 23.66
C TYR A 194 -16.32 -3.61 23.06
N SER A 195 -16.15 -3.71 21.74
CA SER A 195 -15.61 -4.92 21.12
C SER A 195 -14.22 -5.21 21.70
N PRO A 196 -13.92 -6.44 22.14
CA PRO A 196 -12.58 -6.80 22.61
C PRO A 196 -11.48 -6.57 21.57
N THR A 197 -11.85 -6.56 20.28
CA THR A 197 -10.94 -6.24 19.17
C THR A 197 -10.65 -4.75 19.01
N ALA A 198 -11.50 -3.88 19.54
CA ALA A 198 -11.35 -2.42 19.46
C ALA A 198 -10.70 -1.86 20.73
N ASP A 199 -11.18 -2.31 21.90
CA ASP A 199 -10.68 -1.91 23.20
C ASP A 199 -10.98 -3.01 24.23
N ALA A 200 -9.97 -3.85 24.51
CA ALA A 200 -10.08 -4.96 25.44
C ALA A 200 -10.34 -4.48 26.88
N GLU A 201 -9.78 -3.34 27.29
CA GLU A 201 -9.94 -2.80 28.64
C GLU A 201 -11.37 -2.30 28.85
N ALA A 202 -11.91 -1.57 27.88
CA ALA A 202 -13.30 -1.12 27.91
C ALA A 202 -14.29 -2.30 27.88
N ALA A 203 -13.97 -3.36 27.12
CA ALA A 203 -14.77 -4.59 27.10
C ALA A 203 -14.80 -5.27 28.48
N MET A 204 -13.65 -5.42 29.13
CA MET A 204 -13.53 -6.00 30.47
C MET A 204 -14.27 -5.17 31.53
N GLY A 205 -14.09 -3.84 31.51
CA GLY A 205 -14.81 -2.94 32.42
C GLY A 205 -16.33 -3.03 32.25
N ARG A 206 -16.81 -3.20 31.01
CA ARG A 206 -18.24 -3.39 30.73
C ARG A 206 -18.76 -4.74 31.23
N ALA A 207 -17.97 -5.81 31.11
CA ALA A 207 -18.33 -7.13 31.63
C ALA A 207 -18.52 -7.12 33.16
N GLY A 208 -17.70 -6.36 33.90
CA GLY A 208 -17.87 -6.18 35.34
C GLY A 208 -19.24 -5.57 35.71
N VAL A 209 -19.72 -4.59 34.94
CA VAL A 209 -21.06 -4.00 35.13
C VAL A 209 -22.18 -5.01 34.87
N VAL A 210 -21.96 -5.93 33.92
CA VAL A 210 -22.93 -6.99 33.59
C VAL A 210 -23.03 -7.98 34.75
N LEU A 211 -21.91 -8.46 35.29
CA LEU A 211 -21.91 -9.37 36.44
C LEU A 211 -22.59 -8.76 37.66
N GLU A 212 -22.29 -7.49 37.96
CA GLU A 212 -22.93 -6.80 39.08
C GLU A 212 -24.45 -6.67 38.85
N THR A 213 -24.86 -6.38 37.61
CA THR A 213 -26.28 -6.35 37.25
C THR A 213 -26.95 -7.72 37.43
N MET A 214 -26.29 -8.80 37.03
CA MET A 214 -26.79 -10.17 37.22
C MET A 214 -26.96 -10.51 38.71
N ARG A 215 -26.01 -10.06 39.54
CA ARG A 215 -26.06 -10.21 41.00
C ARG A 215 -27.25 -9.44 41.60
N GLU A 216 -27.44 -8.18 41.21
CA GLU A 216 -28.58 -7.36 41.65
C GLU A 216 -29.94 -7.97 41.30
N THR A 217 -30.04 -8.63 40.15
CA THR A 217 -31.27 -9.29 39.69
C THR A 217 -31.47 -10.69 40.28
N GLY A 218 -30.50 -11.20 41.05
CA GLY A 218 -30.53 -12.55 41.62
C GLY A 218 -30.26 -13.67 40.61
N ALA A 219 -29.73 -13.35 39.43
CA ALA A 219 -29.36 -14.34 38.42
C ALA A 219 -28.08 -15.11 38.79
N ILE A 220 -27.19 -14.48 39.57
CA ILE A 220 -26.00 -15.11 40.15
C ILE A 220 -25.84 -14.73 41.62
N THR A 221 -25.15 -15.57 42.37
CA THR A 221 -24.74 -15.30 43.75
C THR A 221 -23.53 -14.37 43.81
N ALA A 222 -23.28 -13.78 44.98
CA ALA A 222 -22.08 -12.97 45.20
C ALA A 222 -20.77 -13.78 45.04
N SER A 223 -20.77 -15.07 45.42
CA SER A 223 -19.62 -15.96 45.19
C SER A 223 -19.37 -16.13 43.70
N GLN A 224 -20.40 -16.51 42.92
CA GLN A 224 -20.27 -16.69 41.47
C GLN A 224 -19.81 -15.42 40.75
N ALA A 225 -20.23 -14.24 41.21
CA ALA A 225 -19.76 -12.97 40.67
C ALA A 225 -18.28 -12.70 40.98
N ALA A 226 -17.80 -13.08 42.18
CA ALA A 226 -16.40 -12.94 42.57
C ALA A 226 -15.48 -13.99 41.92
N ASP A 227 -16.01 -15.20 41.68
CA ASP A 227 -15.27 -16.31 41.04
C ASP A 227 -15.14 -16.15 39.51
N ALA A 228 -15.88 -15.20 38.92
CA ALA A 228 -15.82 -14.91 37.49
C ALA A 228 -14.54 -14.12 37.15
N ASP A 229 -13.50 -14.83 36.71
CA ASP A 229 -12.24 -14.22 36.29
C ASP A 229 -12.35 -13.54 34.92
N ILE A 230 -12.68 -12.24 34.90
CA ILE A 230 -12.68 -11.41 33.68
C ILE A 230 -11.25 -11.11 33.23
N SER A 231 -10.33 -10.87 34.18
CA SER A 231 -8.94 -10.47 33.91
C SER A 231 -8.10 -11.55 33.25
N GLY A 232 -8.40 -12.82 33.51
CA GLY A 232 -7.70 -13.98 32.95
C GLY A 232 -8.25 -14.46 31.60
N LEU A 233 -9.27 -13.80 31.04
CA LEU A 233 -9.85 -14.19 29.75
C LEU A 233 -8.82 -14.10 28.62
N LYS A 234 -8.59 -15.21 27.93
CA LYS A 234 -7.75 -15.26 26.73
C LYS A 234 -8.57 -14.87 25.51
N LEU A 235 -8.43 -13.63 25.08
CA LEU A 235 -9.00 -13.20 23.80
C LEU A 235 -8.29 -13.91 22.63
N ALA A 236 -9.07 -14.34 21.65
CA ALA A 236 -8.54 -14.90 20.43
C ALA A 236 -7.65 -13.86 19.71
N PRO A 237 -6.43 -14.23 19.28
CA PRO A 237 -5.55 -13.30 18.58
C PRO A 237 -6.19 -12.89 17.25
N GLU A 238 -6.24 -11.59 16.96
CA GLU A 238 -6.64 -11.16 15.62
C GLU A 238 -5.58 -11.61 14.60
N PRO A 239 -6.00 -12.22 13.48
CA PRO A 239 -5.08 -12.47 12.38
C PRO A 239 -4.51 -11.13 11.91
N LYS A 240 -3.18 -11.01 11.84
CA LYS A 240 -2.48 -9.82 11.34
C LYS A 240 -2.81 -9.61 9.86
N GLN A 241 -3.95 -9.01 9.56
CA GLN A 241 -4.46 -8.82 8.19
C GLN A 241 -3.94 -7.53 7.52
N ASN A 242 -3.02 -6.78 8.15
CA ASN A 242 -2.51 -5.52 7.59
C ASN A 242 -1.91 -5.67 6.18
N SER A 243 -1.32 -6.83 5.87
CA SER A 243 -0.62 -7.08 4.60
C SER A 243 -1.53 -7.16 3.38
N VAL A 244 -2.79 -7.60 3.54
CA VAL A 244 -3.70 -7.86 2.41
C VAL A 244 -4.65 -6.70 2.12
N ARG A 245 -4.71 -5.69 3.00
CA ARG A 245 -5.70 -4.60 2.93
C ARG A 245 -5.52 -3.73 1.69
N TYR A 246 -4.29 -3.32 1.36
CA TYR A 246 -4.03 -2.55 0.13
C TYR A 246 -4.52 -3.25 -1.14
N PHE A 247 -4.32 -4.56 -1.24
CA PHE A 247 -4.82 -5.36 -2.36
C PHE A 247 -6.35 -5.44 -2.36
N THR A 248 -6.95 -5.75 -1.21
CA THR A 248 -8.40 -5.95 -1.11
C THR A 248 -9.17 -4.64 -1.33
N ASP A 249 -8.70 -3.51 -0.81
CA ASP A 249 -9.30 -2.20 -1.06
C ASP A 249 -9.19 -1.77 -2.52
N TRP A 250 -8.19 -2.26 -3.26
CA TRP A 250 -8.06 -2.02 -4.69
C TRP A 250 -8.94 -2.97 -5.53
N ALA A 251 -9.02 -4.25 -5.15
CA ALA A 251 -9.70 -5.28 -5.92
C ALA A 251 -11.23 -5.25 -5.72
N LEU A 252 -11.70 -5.13 -4.48
CA LEU A 252 -13.10 -5.33 -4.13
C LEU A 252 -14.07 -4.29 -4.71
N PRO A 253 -13.73 -2.99 -4.81
CA PRO A 253 -14.61 -2.03 -5.47
C PRO A 253 -14.90 -2.36 -6.94
N GLN A 254 -14.08 -3.22 -7.57
CA GLN A 254 -14.31 -3.65 -8.95
C GLN A 254 -15.51 -4.61 -9.04
N LEU A 255 -15.94 -5.25 -7.95
CA LEU A 255 -17.11 -6.13 -7.93
C LEU A 255 -18.35 -5.43 -8.50
N ASP A 256 -18.58 -4.16 -8.15
CA ASP A 256 -19.71 -3.36 -8.63
C ASP A 256 -19.76 -3.24 -10.17
N THR A 257 -18.63 -3.45 -10.83
CA THR A 257 -18.52 -3.44 -12.31
C THR A 257 -18.47 -4.83 -12.94
N LEU A 258 -18.16 -5.86 -12.15
CA LEU A 258 -17.93 -7.23 -12.63
C LEU A 258 -19.16 -8.14 -12.47
N ILE A 259 -20.06 -7.82 -11.54
CA ILE A 259 -21.25 -8.61 -11.24
C ILE A 259 -22.52 -7.75 -11.20
N ASP A 260 -23.66 -8.36 -11.47
CA ASP A 260 -24.97 -7.74 -11.24
C ASP A 260 -25.28 -7.62 -9.74
N GLU A 261 -26.12 -6.63 -9.38
CA GLU A 261 -26.57 -6.44 -7.99
C GLU A 261 -27.28 -7.69 -7.46
N THR A 262 -26.82 -8.21 -6.32
CA THR A 262 -27.39 -9.38 -5.65
C THR A 262 -27.33 -9.21 -4.13
N THR A 263 -28.28 -9.81 -3.41
CA THR A 263 -28.29 -9.85 -1.94
C THR A 263 -27.70 -11.15 -1.39
N GLU A 264 -27.37 -12.10 -2.26
CA GLU A 264 -26.89 -13.43 -1.90
C GLU A 264 -25.43 -13.39 -1.42
N PRO A 265 -25.03 -14.24 -0.45
CA PRO A 265 -23.64 -14.35 -0.04
C PRO A 265 -22.69 -14.58 -1.21
N LEU A 266 -21.59 -13.81 -1.23
CA LEU A 266 -20.57 -13.88 -2.27
C LEU A 266 -19.32 -14.58 -1.76
N GLU A 267 -18.80 -15.48 -2.56
CA GLU A 267 -17.42 -15.96 -2.45
C GLU A 267 -16.62 -15.35 -3.60
N VAL A 268 -15.52 -14.66 -3.28
CA VAL A 268 -14.68 -13.93 -4.22
C VAL A 268 -13.29 -14.55 -4.18
N TRP A 269 -12.87 -15.18 -5.27
CA TRP A 269 -11.51 -15.69 -5.42
C TRP A 269 -10.62 -14.65 -6.08
N THR A 270 -9.43 -14.48 -5.53
CA THR A 270 -8.48 -13.45 -5.95
C THR A 270 -7.18 -14.05 -6.49
N THR A 271 -6.35 -13.19 -7.05
CA THR A 271 -5.02 -13.52 -7.56
C THR A 271 -3.91 -13.50 -6.49
N LEU A 272 -4.23 -13.02 -5.28
CA LEU A 272 -3.27 -12.73 -4.23
C LEU A 272 -2.57 -13.99 -3.72
N ASP A 273 -1.24 -14.01 -3.78
CA ASP A 273 -0.42 -15.06 -3.17
C ASP A 273 0.05 -14.59 -1.79
N LEU A 274 -0.39 -15.26 -0.73
CA LEU A 274 -0.08 -14.86 0.65
C LEU A 274 1.39 -14.99 1.03
N THR A 275 2.16 -15.83 0.33
CA THR A 275 3.58 -15.98 0.56
C THR A 275 4.34 -14.87 -0.14
N MET A 276 4.02 -14.58 -1.40
CA MET A 276 4.58 -13.42 -2.12
C MET A 276 4.21 -12.11 -1.42
N GLN A 277 2.96 -11.95 -0.97
CA GLN A 277 2.53 -10.74 -0.27
C GLN A 277 3.38 -10.47 0.98
N ARG A 278 3.60 -11.49 1.83
CA ARG A 278 4.46 -11.36 3.01
C ARG A 278 5.90 -11.00 2.65
N GLN A 279 6.45 -11.62 1.61
CA GLN A 279 7.80 -11.32 1.11
C GLN A 279 7.89 -9.89 0.55
N ALA A 280 6.85 -9.40 -0.09
CA ALA A 280 6.78 -8.02 -0.58
C ALA A 280 6.76 -7.01 0.57
N ASP A 281 5.96 -7.26 1.60
CA ASP A 281 5.92 -6.41 2.81
C ASP A 281 7.29 -6.36 3.50
N GLU A 282 7.93 -7.53 3.66
CA GLU A 282 9.26 -7.63 4.25
C GLU A 282 10.31 -6.90 3.40
N ALA A 283 10.29 -7.10 2.09
CA ALA A 283 11.24 -6.46 1.17
C ALA A 283 11.13 -4.93 1.23
N ILE A 284 9.92 -4.37 1.24
CA ILE A 284 9.71 -2.92 1.40
C ILE A 284 10.15 -2.45 2.78
N ARG A 285 9.75 -3.15 3.86
CA ARG A 285 10.10 -2.75 5.23
C ARG A 285 11.60 -2.75 5.49
N ALA A 286 12.31 -3.76 4.98
CA ALA A 286 13.74 -3.92 5.20
C ALA A 286 14.61 -2.94 4.39
N ASN A 287 14.11 -2.45 3.25
CA ASN A 287 14.93 -1.66 2.32
C ASN A 287 14.50 -0.20 2.20
N ALA A 288 13.27 0.16 2.57
CA ALA A 288 12.83 1.55 2.52
C ALA A 288 13.67 2.43 3.47
N PRO A 289 14.27 3.54 2.99
CA PRO A 289 15.05 4.43 3.84
C PRO A 289 14.24 4.99 5.02
N PRO A 290 14.92 5.38 6.13
CA PRO A 290 14.26 6.07 7.23
C PRO A 290 13.46 7.29 6.76
N GLY A 291 12.22 7.42 7.24
CA GLY A 291 11.32 8.50 6.83
C GLY A 291 10.75 8.41 5.40
N ALA A 292 11.14 7.41 4.60
CA ALA A 292 10.55 7.14 3.29
C ALA A 292 9.35 6.19 3.40
N GLN A 293 8.47 6.22 2.42
CA GLN A 293 7.47 5.20 2.12
C GLN A 293 7.98 4.30 0.98
N GLY A 294 7.30 3.17 0.77
CA GLY A 294 7.56 2.28 -0.35
C GLY A 294 6.29 1.63 -0.86
N ALA A 295 6.27 1.32 -2.16
CA ALA A 295 5.20 0.61 -2.82
C ALA A 295 5.76 -0.46 -3.75
N LEU A 296 5.05 -1.58 -3.87
CA LEU A 296 5.41 -2.72 -4.71
C LEU A 296 4.18 -3.28 -5.40
N VAL A 297 4.29 -3.58 -6.69
CA VAL A 297 3.30 -4.37 -7.43
C VAL A 297 4.02 -5.50 -8.15
N ALA A 298 3.56 -6.73 -7.96
CA ALA A 298 4.06 -7.91 -8.67
C ALA A 298 2.94 -8.52 -9.52
N LEU A 299 3.21 -8.67 -10.81
CA LEU A 299 2.32 -9.24 -11.82
C LEU A 299 2.86 -10.58 -12.31
N ASP A 300 1.97 -11.56 -12.48
CA ASP A 300 2.25 -12.76 -13.27
C ASP A 300 1.94 -12.51 -14.76
N ARG A 301 2.21 -13.51 -15.61
CA ARG A 301 2.12 -13.38 -17.08
C ARG A 301 0.78 -12.88 -17.61
N GLY A 302 -0.32 -13.30 -17.02
CA GLY A 302 -1.66 -12.90 -17.45
C GLY A 302 -2.09 -11.53 -16.95
N GLY A 303 -1.31 -10.90 -16.06
CA GLY A 303 -1.70 -9.70 -15.33
C GLY A 303 -2.24 -9.98 -13.93
N GLU A 304 -2.17 -11.22 -13.44
CA GLU A 304 -2.52 -11.56 -12.07
C GLU A 304 -1.68 -10.72 -11.10
N VAL A 305 -2.33 -9.89 -10.29
CA VAL A 305 -1.61 -9.19 -9.21
C VAL A 305 -1.34 -10.19 -8.09
N ARG A 306 -0.10 -10.68 -8.00
CA ARG A 306 0.31 -11.69 -7.00
C ARG A 306 0.65 -11.07 -5.64
N ALA A 307 1.15 -9.83 -5.65
CA ALA A 307 1.41 -9.05 -4.44
C ALA A 307 1.22 -7.55 -4.72
N MET A 308 0.68 -6.82 -3.73
CA MET A 308 0.52 -5.37 -3.76
C MET A 308 0.80 -4.77 -2.38
N VAL A 309 1.77 -3.86 -2.31
CA VAL A 309 2.12 -3.08 -1.12
C VAL A 309 1.92 -1.61 -1.44
N GLY A 310 1.04 -0.93 -0.70
CA GLY A 310 0.75 0.50 -0.88
C GLY A 310 1.50 1.45 0.08
N GLY A 311 2.23 0.89 1.06
CA GLY A 311 2.95 1.63 2.09
C GLY A 311 3.61 0.68 3.09
N LYS A 312 4.45 1.21 3.99
CA LYS A 312 5.20 0.37 4.97
C LYS A 312 4.33 -0.27 6.03
N ASP A 313 3.22 0.39 6.36
CA ASP A 313 2.24 -0.09 7.32
C ASP A 313 0.86 0.48 6.93
N TYR A 314 -0.13 -0.41 6.87
CA TYR A 314 -1.49 -0.05 6.48
C TYR A 314 -2.25 0.66 7.61
N VAL A 315 -1.98 0.32 8.87
CA VAL A 315 -2.69 0.89 10.02
C VAL A 315 -2.37 2.38 10.19
N SER A 316 -1.10 2.75 10.02
CA SER A 316 -0.67 4.16 10.07
C SER A 316 -1.06 4.95 8.82
N SER A 317 -1.23 4.31 7.65
CA SER A 317 -1.59 5.00 6.41
C SER A 317 -2.35 4.06 5.48
N ILE A 318 -3.63 4.35 5.23
CA ILE A 318 -4.44 3.61 4.25
C ILE A 318 -4.19 4.04 2.79
N TYR A 319 -3.36 5.07 2.57
CA TYR A 319 -3.12 5.64 1.25
C TYR A 319 -2.33 4.66 0.37
N ASN A 320 -2.97 4.13 -0.67
CA ASN A 320 -2.36 3.09 -1.50
C ASN A 320 -1.45 3.70 -2.58
N ARG A 321 -0.16 3.81 -2.30
CA ARG A 321 0.82 4.41 -3.23
C ARG A 321 1.10 3.57 -4.46
N ALA A 322 0.71 2.29 -4.48
CA ALA A 322 0.85 1.45 -5.66
C ALA A 322 -0.13 1.85 -6.78
N THR A 323 -1.31 2.37 -6.42
CA THR A 323 -2.42 2.61 -7.35
C THR A 323 -2.93 4.05 -7.35
N GLN A 324 -2.70 4.82 -6.27
CA GLN A 324 -3.23 6.18 -6.11
C GLN A 324 -2.14 7.25 -6.25
N ALA A 325 -0.90 6.97 -5.81
CA ALA A 325 0.17 7.95 -5.88
C ALA A 325 0.65 8.12 -7.33
N VAL A 326 0.63 9.36 -7.78
CA VAL A 326 1.24 9.79 -9.04
C VAL A 326 2.61 10.39 -8.71
N ARG A 327 3.66 9.84 -9.32
CA ARG A 327 5.06 10.17 -9.02
C ARG A 327 5.87 10.20 -10.29
N GLN A 328 6.89 11.05 -10.34
CA GLN A 328 7.78 11.11 -11.49
C GLN A 328 8.61 9.81 -11.57
N PRO A 329 8.52 9.03 -12.65
CA PRO A 329 9.27 7.79 -12.84
C PRO A 329 10.76 8.05 -13.09
N GLY A 330 11.13 9.27 -13.47
CA GLY A 330 12.49 9.62 -13.86
C GLY A 330 12.95 8.78 -15.05
N SER A 331 14.21 8.35 -15.01
CA SER A 331 14.83 7.57 -16.11
C SER A 331 14.13 6.25 -16.48
N SER A 332 13.21 5.70 -15.68
CA SER A 332 12.45 4.51 -16.10
C SER A 332 11.46 4.82 -17.24
N PHE A 333 11.08 6.10 -17.44
CA PHE A 333 10.27 6.54 -18.57
C PHE A 333 10.97 6.38 -19.93
N LYS A 334 12.31 6.27 -19.94
CA LYS A 334 13.09 6.01 -21.17
C LYS A 334 12.68 4.71 -21.85
N LEU A 335 11.99 3.80 -21.16
CA LEU A 335 11.34 2.65 -21.78
C LEU A 335 10.54 3.06 -23.02
N PHE A 336 9.68 4.07 -22.92
CA PHE A 336 8.80 4.48 -24.02
C PHE A 336 9.55 5.20 -25.14
N VAL A 337 10.60 5.95 -24.80
CA VAL A 337 11.46 6.62 -25.78
C VAL A 337 12.19 5.57 -26.64
N TYR A 338 12.78 4.56 -26.01
CA TYR A 338 13.50 3.52 -26.72
C TYR A 338 12.57 2.56 -27.46
N LEU A 339 11.41 2.22 -26.90
CA LEU A 339 10.37 1.48 -27.64
C LEU A 339 9.96 2.21 -28.93
N ALA A 340 9.74 3.52 -28.86
CA ALA A 340 9.40 4.31 -30.05
C ALA A 340 10.55 4.34 -31.07
N ALA A 341 11.81 4.46 -30.61
CA ALA A 341 12.97 4.41 -31.50
C ALA A 341 13.16 3.04 -32.17
N LEU A 342 13.02 1.95 -31.42
CA LEU A 342 13.10 0.59 -31.94
C LEU A 342 11.95 0.28 -32.92
N GLU A 343 10.74 0.75 -32.63
CA GLU A 343 9.59 0.64 -33.56
C GLU A 343 9.83 1.45 -34.84
N ALA A 344 10.53 2.58 -34.75
CA ALA A 344 10.94 3.40 -35.89
C ALA A 344 12.12 2.82 -36.70
N GLY A 345 12.72 1.71 -36.26
CA GLY A 345 13.73 0.96 -37.01
C GLY A 345 15.14 0.98 -36.42
N HIS A 346 15.40 1.76 -35.35
CA HIS A 346 16.67 1.70 -34.63
C HIS A 346 16.96 0.30 -34.09
N LYS A 347 18.23 0.00 -33.89
CA LYS A 347 18.73 -1.27 -33.37
C LYS A 347 19.59 -1.05 -32.13
N PRO A 348 19.60 -1.98 -31.17
CA PRO A 348 20.45 -1.87 -29.98
C PRO A 348 21.94 -1.63 -30.27
N ALA A 349 22.44 -2.10 -31.42
CA ALA A 349 23.83 -1.94 -31.84
C ALA A 349 24.14 -0.60 -32.53
N ASP A 350 23.12 0.19 -32.90
CA ASP A 350 23.32 1.45 -33.63
C ASP A 350 24.15 2.42 -32.81
N SER A 351 25.07 3.11 -33.49
CA SER A 351 25.96 4.09 -32.86
C SER A 351 25.28 5.45 -32.76
N ILE A 352 25.39 6.08 -31.60
CA ILE A 352 24.94 7.45 -31.34
C ILE A 352 26.01 8.20 -30.53
N VAL A 353 26.17 9.48 -30.83
CA VAL A 353 27.12 10.32 -30.10
C VAL A 353 26.42 10.94 -28.90
N ASP A 354 26.89 10.61 -27.70
CA ASP A 354 26.59 11.37 -26.49
C ASP A 354 27.37 12.67 -26.50
N GLU A 355 26.67 13.79 -26.66
CA GLU A 355 27.21 15.15 -26.61
C GLU A 355 26.12 16.13 -26.11
N PRO A 356 26.49 17.37 -25.72
CA PRO A 356 25.51 18.38 -25.33
C PRO A 356 24.44 18.61 -26.42
N VAL A 357 23.18 18.66 -26.01
CA VAL A 357 22.04 18.91 -26.90
C VAL A 357 21.13 19.96 -26.29
N THR A 358 20.57 20.84 -27.12
CA THR A 358 19.59 21.84 -26.72
C THR A 358 18.35 21.71 -27.60
N ILE A 359 17.20 21.48 -26.97
CA ILE A 359 15.91 21.27 -27.63
C ILE A 359 14.94 22.31 -27.08
N SER A 360 14.51 23.25 -27.92
CA SER A 360 13.54 24.28 -27.53
C SER A 360 13.92 25.02 -26.23
N GLY A 361 15.22 25.36 -26.08
CA GLY A 361 15.75 26.05 -24.90
C GLY A 361 16.04 25.16 -23.67
N TRP A 362 15.76 23.86 -23.74
CA TRP A 362 16.08 22.89 -22.69
C TRP A 362 17.37 22.13 -23.03
N SER A 363 18.33 22.12 -22.09
CA SER A 363 19.64 21.48 -22.26
C SER A 363 19.89 20.43 -21.17
N PRO A 364 19.52 19.16 -21.38
CA PRO A 364 19.74 18.11 -20.40
C PRO A 364 21.24 17.80 -20.23
N ARG A 365 21.59 17.35 -19.03
CA ARG A 365 22.94 16.84 -18.71
C ARG A 365 22.86 15.41 -18.21
N ASN A 366 23.91 14.64 -18.47
CA ASN A 366 24.07 13.32 -17.85
C ASN A 366 24.33 13.47 -16.36
N ASP A 367 23.98 12.44 -15.59
CA ASP A 367 24.21 12.40 -14.14
C ASP A 367 25.71 12.52 -13.81
N SER A 368 26.56 11.88 -14.62
CA SER A 368 28.03 11.98 -14.56
C SER A 368 28.58 13.38 -14.87
N ARG A 369 27.75 14.29 -15.40
CA ARG A 369 28.12 15.60 -15.97
C ARG A 369 29.16 15.55 -17.08
N ARG A 370 29.43 14.36 -17.64
CA ARG A 370 30.35 14.12 -18.75
C ARG A 370 29.59 13.50 -19.92
N ASN A 371 30.16 13.65 -21.11
CA ASN A 371 29.67 13.03 -22.33
C ASN A 371 30.60 11.87 -22.73
N SER A 372 30.01 10.74 -23.12
CA SER A 372 30.73 9.51 -23.46
C SER A 372 31.19 9.43 -24.92
N GLY A 373 30.87 10.40 -25.78
CA GLY A 373 31.18 10.35 -27.20
C GLY A 373 30.36 9.27 -27.92
N ALA A 374 30.92 8.62 -28.93
CA ALA A 374 30.24 7.57 -29.67
C ALA A 374 30.01 6.32 -28.80
N VAL A 375 28.75 5.93 -28.63
CA VAL A 375 28.31 4.75 -27.88
C VAL A 375 27.21 4.03 -28.66
N SER A 376 26.98 2.75 -28.39
CA SER A 376 25.79 2.06 -28.93
C SER A 376 24.53 2.47 -28.18
N LEU A 377 23.35 2.32 -28.79
CA LEU A 377 22.06 2.50 -28.09
C LEU A 377 21.94 1.59 -26.87
N ARG A 378 22.47 0.37 -26.95
CA ARG A 378 22.57 -0.57 -25.83
C ARG A 378 23.34 0.03 -24.65
N THR A 379 24.53 0.56 -24.90
CA THR A 379 25.36 1.20 -23.87
C THR A 379 24.68 2.45 -23.33
N ALA A 380 24.10 3.28 -24.19
CA ALA A 380 23.40 4.50 -23.79
C ALA A 380 22.19 4.21 -22.88
N PHE A 381 21.43 3.14 -23.16
CA PHE A 381 20.33 2.70 -22.31
C PHE A 381 20.81 2.15 -20.97
N ALA A 382 21.85 1.30 -20.98
CA ALA A 382 22.40 0.65 -19.79
C ALA A 382 22.93 1.66 -18.75
N TYR A 383 23.65 2.68 -19.22
CA TYR A 383 24.13 3.80 -18.40
C TYR A 383 23.13 4.94 -18.26
N SER A 384 21.95 4.80 -18.87
CA SER A 384 20.85 5.76 -18.75
C SER A 384 21.25 7.19 -19.14
N LEU A 385 21.95 7.36 -20.28
CA LEU A 385 22.41 8.67 -20.76
C LEU A 385 21.22 9.58 -21.12
N ASN A 386 21.23 10.84 -20.65
CA ASN A 386 20.10 11.77 -20.77
C ASN A 386 20.09 12.49 -22.12
N THR A 387 21.26 12.87 -22.60
CA THR A 387 21.48 13.49 -23.92
C THR A 387 21.01 12.58 -25.06
N VAL A 388 21.33 11.29 -25.00
CA VAL A 388 20.90 10.29 -25.99
C VAL A 388 19.38 10.12 -25.98
N ALA A 389 18.76 10.00 -24.80
CA ALA A 389 17.30 9.92 -24.71
C ALA A 389 16.62 11.18 -25.26
N ALA A 390 17.21 12.36 -25.07
CA ALA A 390 16.72 13.61 -25.62
C ALA A 390 16.83 13.66 -27.15
N LYS A 391 17.97 13.24 -27.72
CA LYS A 391 18.16 13.11 -29.16
C LYS A 391 17.15 12.14 -29.79
N LEU A 392 16.99 10.94 -29.21
CA LEU A 392 16.01 9.96 -29.67
C LEU A 392 14.59 10.51 -29.61
N GLY A 393 14.19 11.15 -28.51
CA GLY A 393 12.85 11.73 -28.39
C GLY A 393 12.59 12.87 -29.38
N GLN A 394 13.61 13.68 -29.71
CA GLN A 394 13.52 14.69 -30.75
C GLN A 394 13.36 14.08 -32.14
N GLU A 395 14.07 12.99 -32.41
CA GLU A 395 14.06 12.28 -33.68
C GLU A 395 12.72 11.59 -33.95
N VAL A 396 12.21 10.80 -32.99
CA VAL A 396 10.94 10.05 -33.15
C VAL A 396 9.69 10.92 -32.91
N GLY A 397 9.86 12.06 -32.23
CA GLY A 397 8.79 12.98 -31.86
C GLY A 397 8.18 12.69 -30.48
N PHE A 398 8.01 13.76 -29.68
CA PHE A 398 7.48 13.68 -28.32
C PHE A 398 6.02 13.18 -28.25
N THR A 399 5.20 13.49 -29.25
CA THR A 399 3.84 12.96 -29.36
C THR A 399 3.85 11.43 -29.54
N THR A 400 4.74 10.91 -30.38
CA THR A 400 4.93 9.46 -30.59
C THR A 400 5.32 8.77 -29.28
N VAL A 401 6.22 9.37 -28.50
CA VAL A 401 6.60 8.84 -27.17
C VAL A 401 5.40 8.86 -26.21
N ALA A 402 4.58 9.91 -26.23
CA ALA A 402 3.39 10.00 -25.40
C ALA A 402 2.34 8.94 -25.77
N ASP A 403 2.14 8.70 -27.06
CA ASP A 403 1.23 7.68 -27.57
C ASP A 403 1.74 6.27 -27.26
N MET A 404 3.06 6.04 -27.35
CA MET A 404 3.69 4.81 -26.89
C MET A 404 3.44 4.56 -25.40
N ALA A 405 3.58 5.56 -24.54
CA ALA A 405 3.29 5.44 -23.11
C ALA A 405 1.81 5.09 -22.85
N ARG A 406 0.87 5.76 -23.53
CA ARG A 406 -0.57 5.44 -23.42
C ARG A 406 -0.89 4.05 -23.92
N ARG A 407 -0.28 3.64 -25.05
CA ARG A 407 -0.42 2.29 -25.64
C ARG A 407 0.01 1.20 -24.66
N PHE A 408 1.05 1.45 -23.87
CA PHE A 408 1.54 0.56 -22.82
C PHE A 408 0.80 0.67 -21.48
N GLY A 409 -0.31 1.42 -21.44
CA GLY A 409 -1.23 1.42 -20.32
C GLY A 409 -0.97 2.49 -19.26
N ILE A 410 -0.20 3.54 -19.57
CA ILE A 410 -0.14 4.73 -18.71
C ILE A 410 -1.47 5.48 -18.79
N THR A 411 -2.18 5.57 -17.65
CA THR A 411 -3.52 6.15 -17.56
C THR A 411 -3.52 7.59 -17.05
N THR A 412 -2.39 8.07 -16.55
CA THR A 412 -2.21 9.46 -16.11
C THR A 412 -1.98 10.41 -17.30
N PRO A 413 -2.17 11.73 -17.12
CA PRO A 413 -1.83 12.69 -18.16
C PRO A 413 -0.34 12.61 -18.54
N VAL A 414 -0.07 12.39 -19.83
CA VAL A 414 1.29 12.36 -20.40
C VAL A 414 1.55 13.66 -21.16
N ASN A 415 2.56 14.42 -20.73
CA ASN A 415 2.96 15.66 -21.38
C ASN A 415 3.81 15.39 -22.63
N THR A 416 3.92 16.39 -23.53
CA THR A 416 4.70 16.30 -24.77
C THR A 416 5.84 17.32 -24.82
N HIS A 417 6.28 17.82 -23.66
CA HIS A 417 7.44 18.72 -23.58
C HIS A 417 8.73 17.90 -23.73
N PRO A 418 9.83 18.49 -24.25
CA PRO A 418 11.09 17.76 -24.44
C PRO A 418 11.59 17.03 -23.18
N SER A 419 11.36 17.60 -22.00
CA SER A 419 11.75 17.01 -20.72
C SER A 419 11.05 15.68 -20.39
N MET A 420 9.96 15.33 -21.08
CA MET A 420 9.22 14.07 -20.87
C MET A 420 10.11 12.84 -21.00
N VAL A 421 11.13 12.89 -21.86
CA VAL A 421 12.06 11.78 -22.13
C VAL A 421 12.88 11.39 -20.90
N LEU A 422 12.94 12.27 -19.89
CA LEU A 422 13.58 12.01 -18.61
C LEU A 422 12.58 11.73 -17.47
N GLY A 423 11.30 11.53 -17.80
CA GLY A 423 10.26 11.11 -16.85
C GLY A 423 9.65 12.22 -16.01
N THR A 424 9.35 13.37 -16.63
CA THR A 424 8.63 14.48 -15.97
C THR A 424 7.12 14.28 -15.88
N SER A 425 6.55 13.33 -16.64
CA SER A 425 5.15 12.93 -16.48
C SER A 425 4.99 12.04 -15.26
N GLU A 426 4.05 12.37 -14.38
CA GLU A 426 3.77 11.56 -13.19
C GLU A 426 2.96 10.32 -13.56
N VAL A 427 3.31 9.18 -12.97
CA VAL A 427 2.70 7.87 -13.24
C VAL A 427 2.46 7.10 -11.95
N ARG A 428 1.62 6.06 -12.03
CA ARG A 428 1.38 5.11 -10.94
C ARG A 428 2.33 3.92 -11.03
N VAL A 429 2.61 3.29 -9.89
CA VAL A 429 3.44 2.07 -9.85
C VAL A 429 2.79 0.96 -10.67
N ILE A 430 1.50 0.71 -10.48
CA ILE A 430 0.76 -0.33 -11.21
C ILE A 430 0.80 -0.14 -12.74
N ASP A 431 0.72 1.11 -13.22
CA ASP A 431 0.77 1.45 -14.65
C ASP A 431 2.17 1.19 -15.25
N MET A 432 3.23 1.58 -14.53
CA MET A 432 4.60 1.30 -14.98
C MET A 432 4.91 -0.20 -14.92
N THR A 433 4.48 -0.92 -13.89
CA THR A 433 4.66 -2.37 -13.80
C THR A 433 3.94 -3.08 -14.96
N ARG A 434 2.72 -2.64 -15.29
CA ARG A 434 1.96 -3.11 -16.46
C ARG A 434 2.73 -2.93 -17.77
N ALA A 435 3.34 -1.75 -17.97
CA ALA A 435 4.12 -1.48 -19.18
C ALA A 435 5.30 -2.45 -19.32
N PHE A 436 6.06 -2.68 -18.24
CA PHE A 436 7.15 -3.66 -18.22
C PHE A 436 6.65 -5.09 -18.43
N ALA A 437 5.48 -5.43 -17.88
CA ALA A 437 4.88 -6.76 -18.04
C ALA A 437 4.49 -7.02 -19.49
N SER A 438 4.04 -5.99 -20.22
CA SER A 438 3.73 -6.10 -21.65
C SER A 438 4.99 -6.33 -22.49
N VAL A 439 6.13 -5.74 -22.12
CA VAL A 439 7.43 -6.06 -22.75
C VAL A 439 7.85 -7.50 -22.44
N ALA A 440 7.75 -7.93 -21.17
CA ALA A 440 8.01 -9.31 -20.76
C ALA A 440 7.12 -10.32 -21.49
N ASN A 441 5.89 -9.92 -21.82
CA ASN A 441 4.91 -10.69 -22.58
C ASN A 441 5.04 -10.49 -24.11
N LYS A 442 6.27 -10.26 -24.60
CA LYS A 442 6.60 -10.18 -26.04
C LYS A 442 5.82 -9.11 -26.80
N GLY A 443 5.50 -8.01 -26.14
CA GLY A 443 4.75 -6.89 -26.72
C GLY A 443 3.24 -7.07 -26.72
N VAL A 444 2.70 -8.12 -26.09
CA VAL A 444 1.25 -8.30 -25.90
C VAL A 444 0.81 -7.55 -24.66
N ALA A 445 -0.35 -6.89 -24.74
CA ALA A 445 -0.90 -6.11 -23.64
C ALA A 445 -1.15 -6.98 -22.41
N VAL A 446 -0.79 -6.43 -21.25
CA VAL A 446 -1.13 -7.00 -19.94
C VAL A 446 -2.07 -6.03 -19.25
N THR A 447 -3.13 -6.51 -18.60
CA THR A 447 -4.03 -5.69 -17.78
C THR A 447 -4.04 -6.25 -16.37
N PRO A 448 -3.59 -5.50 -15.35
CA PRO A 448 -3.58 -5.98 -13.97
C PRO A 448 -4.99 -6.28 -13.46
N TYR A 449 -5.19 -7.46 -12.87
CA TYR A 449 -6.46 -7.84 -12.26
C TYR A 449 -6.26 -8.56 -10.92
N GLY A 450 -7.26 -8.40 -10.04
CA GLY A 450 -7.24 -8.94 -8.68
C GLY A 450 -8.24 -10.08 -8.45
N ILE A 451 -9.33 -10.14 -9.21
CA ILE A 451 -10.45 -11.07 -9.00
C ILE A 451 -10.48 -12.10 -10.13
N THR A 452 -10.43 -13.38 -9.79
CA THR A 452 -10.44 -14.49 -10.75
C THR A 452 -11.84 -15.07 -10.94
N ARG A 453 -12.62 -15.17 -9.87
CA ARG A 453 -13.94 -15.79 -9.87
C ARG A 453 -14.83 -15.21 -8.77
N VAL A 454 -16.11 -15.05 -9.04
CA VAL A 454 -17.13 -14.75 -8.02
C VAL A 454 -18.24 -15.80 -8.11
N THR A 455 -18.69 -16.31 -6.96
CA THR A 455 -19.89 -17.15 -6.88
C THR A 455 -20.92 -16.55 -5.94
N ALA A 456 -22.19 -16.65 -6.30
CA ALA A 456 -23.34 -16.40 -5.42
C ALA A 456 -24.10 -17.71 -5.24
N ASN A 457 -24.38 -18.11 -3.99
CA ASN A 457 -25.06 -19.38 -3.67
C ASN A 457 -24.46 -20.62 -4.36
N GLY A 458 -23.13 -20.65 -4.50
CA GLY A 458 -22.42 -21.74 -5.16
C GLY A 458 -22.45 -21.72 -6.69
N GLN A 459 -23.22 -20.82 -7.31
CA GLN A 459 -23.21 -20.61 -8.76
C GLN A 459 -22.16 -19.57 -9.12
N THR A 460 -21.29 -19.88 -10.10
CA THR A 460 -20.34 -18.90 -10.64
C THR A 460 -21.08 -17.84 -11.45
N ILE A 461 -20.91 -16.58 -11.04
CA ILE A 461 -21.52 -15.39 -11.68
C ILE A 461 -20.48 -14.55 -12.41
N TYR A 462 -19.20 -14.73 -12.11
CA TYR A 462 -18.10 -14.09 -12.82
C TYR A 462 -16.88 -15.02 -12.86
N THR A 463 -16.21 -15.05 -14.01
CA THR A 463 -14.88 -15.65 -14.19
C THR A 463 -14.06 -14.70 -15.04
N HIS A 464 -12.82 -14.43 -14.63
CA HIS A 464 -11.92 -13.59 -15.41
C HIS A 464 -11.34 -14.36 -16.59
N GLU A 465 -11.35 -13.73 -17.77
CA GLU A 465 -10.70 -14.22 -18.97
C GLU A 465 -9.54 -13.30 -19.37
N VAL A 466 -8.36 -13.88 -19.56
CA VAL A 466 -7.16 -13.12 -19.93
C VAL A 466 -7.18 -12.85 -21.43
N ASP A 467 -7.35 -11.59 -21.82
CA ASP A 467 -7.22 -11.16 -23.21
C ASP A 467 -5.74 -11.14 -23.63
N ARG A 468 -5.39 -11.98 -24.61
CA ARG A 468 -4.05 -12.06 -25.22
C ARG A 468 -4.01 -11.59 -26.67
N SER A 469 -5.13 -11.06 -27.17
CA SER A 469 -5.28 -10.69 -28.58
C SER A 469 -4.69 -9.32 -28.90
N HIS A 470 -4.55 -8.44 -27.91
CA HIS A 470 -4.11 -7.07 -28.12
C HIS A 470 -2.58 -6.94 -28.14
N VAL A 471 -2.01 -6.80 -29.35
CA VAL A 471 -0.57 -6.59 -29.56
C VAL A 471 -0.21 -5.10 -29.53
N LEU A 472 0.69 -4.73 -28.61
CA LEU A 472 1.18 -3.36 -28.42
C LEU A 472 2.45 -3.04 -29.21
N VAL A 473 3.29 -4.01 -29.52
CA VAL A 473 4.44 -3.84 -30.45
C VAL A 473 4.74 -5.19 -31.07
N ALA A 474 5.42 -5.19 -32.22
CA ALA A 474 5.88 -6.43 -32.81
C ALA A 474 6.83 -7.19 -31.86
N PRO A 475 6.80 -8.53 -31.83
CA PRO A 475 7.63 -9.32 -30.91
C PRO A 475 9.14 -9.02 -30.99
N TYR A 476 9.66 -8.66 -32.17
CA TYR A 476 11.07 -8.30 -32.32
C TYR A 476 11.43 -6.99 -31.60
N VAL A 477 10.52 -6.00 -31.58
CA VAL A 477 10.71 -4.73 -30.84
C VAL A 477 10.75 -5.01 -29.34
N ALA A 478 9.86 -5.87 -28.85
CA ALA A 478 9.86 -6.29 -27.45
C ALA A 478 11.13 -7.07 -27.08
N ALA A 479 11.63 -7.92 -27.98
CA ALA A 479 12.89 -8.65 -27.79
C ALA A 479 14.10 -7.69 -27.75
N GLU A 480 14.18 -6.72 -28.67
CA GLU A 480 15.22 -5.69 -28.66
C GLU A 480 15.17 -4.83 -27.38
N MET A 481 13.98 -4.46 -26.92
CA MET A 481 13.82 -3.77 -25.64
C MET A 481 14.25 -4.67 -24.46
N THR A 482 13.99 -5.97 -24.53
CA THR A 482 14.42 -6.92 -23.50
C THR A 482 15.94 -7.08 -23.46
N ASP A 483 16.65 -6.99 -24.61
CA ASP A 483 18.12 -6.93 -24.68
C ASP A 483 18.67 -5.69 -23.94
N LEU A 484 18.10 -4.52 -24.23
CA LEU A 484 18.47 -3.26 -23.56
C LEU A 484 18.25 -3.34 -22.02
N LEU A 485 17.11 -3.88 -21.59
CA LEU A 485 16.74 -4.04 -20.18
C LEU A 485 17.64 -5.05 -19.45
N GLN A 486 18.06 -6.14 -20.10
CA GLN A 486 19.02 -7.08 -19.52
C GLN A 486 20.39 -6.44 -19.36
N THR A 487 20.84 -5.70 -20.36
CA THR A 487 22.14 -5.03 -20.31
C THR A 487 22.19 -4.01 -19.15
N ALA A 488 21.10 -3.28 -18.93
CA ALA A 488 20.99 -2.35 -17.81
C ALA A 488 21.16 -3.01 -16.43
N VAL A 489 20.79 -4.28 -16.27
CA VAL A 489 20.97 -5.03 -15.02
C VAL A 489 22.33 -5.71 -14.95
N ASN A 490 22.83 -6.27 -16.05
CA ASN A 490 24.11 -7.00 -16.05
C ASN A 490 25.32 -6.07 -15.91
N THR A 491 25.29 -4.90 -16.56
CA THR A 491 26.47 -4.03 -16.70
C THR A 491 26.22 -2.59 -16.27
N GLY A 492 24.94 -2.19 -16.22
CA GLY A 492 24.53 -0.82 -15.97
C GLY A 492 24.04 -0.52 -14.56
N THR A 493 23.16 0.48 -14.50
CA THR A 493 22.62 1.05 -13.25
C THR A 493 21.78 0.08 -12.40
N GLY A 494 21.33 -1.05 -12.96
CA GLY A 494 20.44 -2.02 -12.32
C GLY A 494 21.12 -3.18 -11.59
N ARG A 495 22.46 -3.18 -11.47
CA ARG A 495 23.23 -4.34 -10.96
C ARG A 495 22.78 -4.89 -9.61
N ALA A 496 22.30 -4.04 -8.71
CA ALA A 496 21.78 -4.45 -7.39
C ALA A 496 20.50 -5.32 -7.47
N ALA A 497 19.82 -5.34 -8.62
CA ALA A 497 18.63 -6.16 -8.85
C ALA A 497 18.95 -7.58 -9.35
N GLN A 498 20.22 -7.94 -9.58
CA GLN A 498 20.58 -9.28 -10.01
C GLN A 498 20.26 -10.32 -8.92
N ILE A 499 19.60 -11.42 -9.30
CA ILE A 499 19.10 -12.47 -8.41
C ILE A 499 19.68 -13.87 -8.72
N GLY A 500 20.72 -13.95 -9.55
CA GLY A 500 21.38 -15.21 -9.92
C GLY A 500 20.68 -15.96 -11.06
N ARG A 501 19.90 -15.24 -11.88
CA ARG A 501 19.19 -15.76 -13.05
C ARG A 501 18.98 -14.63 -14.07
N PRO A 502 18.53 -14.89 -15.31
CA PRO A 502 18.25 -13.81 -16.26
C PRO A 502 17.25 -12.80 -15.67
N VAL A 503 17.63 -11.52 -15.68
CA VAL A 503 16.81 -10.39 -15.21
C VAL A 503 16.88 -9.29 -16.25
N ALA A 504 15.73 -8.72 -16.57
CA ALA A 504 15.64 -7.49 -17.36
C ALA A 504 14.99 -6.41 -16.50
N GLY A 505 15.54 -5.19 -16.49
CA GLY A 505 14.97 -4.12 -15.67
C GLY A 505 15.58 -2.75 -15.91
N LYS A 506 14.98 -1.73 -15.29
CA LYS A 506 15.42 -0.34 -15.39
C LYS A 506 15.24 0.41 -14.08
N THR A 507 16.26 1.20 -13.76
CA THR A 507 16.24 2.19 -12.68
C THR A 507 15.53 3.47 -13.10
N GLY A 508 14.84 4.10 -12.15
CA GLY A 508 14.34 5.46 -12.25
C GLY A 508 14.78 6.28 -11.04
N THR A 509 15.28 7.49 -11.29
CA THR A 509 15.69 8.46 -10.27
C THR A 509 15.27 9.84 -10.73
N THR A 510 14.65 10.62 -9.85
CA THR A 510 14.35 12.03 -10.12
C THR A 510 15.57 12.90 -9.79
N SER A 511 15.73 14.04 -10.47
CA SER A 511 16.92 14.89 -10.34
C SER A 511 17.15 15.46 -8.93
N ALA A 512 16.09 15.49 -8.10
CA ALA A 512 16.14 15.94 -6.71
C ALA A 512 16.16 14.78 -5.69
N SER A 513 16.38 13.53 -6.14
CA SER A 513 16.40 12.32 -5.29
C SER A 513 15.16 12.18 -4.40
N LYS A 514 14.00 12.60 -4.92
CA LYS A 514 12.71 12.54 -4.23
C LYS A 514 12.06 11.16 -4.37
N ASP A 515 12.30 10.54 -5.52
CA ASP A 515 11.69 9.29 -5.92
C ASP A 515 12.75 8.34 -6.49
N GLY A 516 12.76 7.12 -5.97
CA GLY A 516 13.57 6.02 -6.47
C GLY A 516 12.68 4.90 -6.98
N TRP A 517 12.99 4.40 -8.17
CA TRP A 517 12.24 3.35 -8.84
C TRP A 517 13.14 2.23 -9.31
N PHE A 518 12.63 1.01 -9.24
CA PHE A 518 13.16 -0.10 -10.00
C PHE A 518 12.00 -0.92 -10.56
N LEU A 519 12.02 -1.16 -11.88
CA LEU A 519 11.05 -2.00 -12.57
C LEU A 519 11.79 -3.09 -13.32
N GLY A 520 11.33 -4.33 -13.22
CA GLY A 520 11.99 -5.43 -13.91
C GLY A 520 11.20 -6.72 -13.83
N PHE A 521 11.65 -7.71 -14.60
CA PHE A 521 11.01 -9.01 -14.70
C PHE A 521 12.02 -10.15 -14.82
N SER A 522 11.60 -11.34 -14.38
CA SER A 522 12.32 -12.60 -14.50
C SER A 522 11.35 -13.77 -14.27
N SER A 523 11.57 -14.90 -14.96
CA SER A 523 10.84 -16.16 -14.71
C SER A 523 9.30 -15.99 -14.69
N GLY A 524 8.77 -15.17 -15.58
CA GLY A 524 7.33 -14.90 -15.69
C GLY A 524 6.70 -13.96 -14.64
N ILE A 525 7.48 -13.41 -13.69
CA ILE A 525 7.01 -12.34 -12.79
C ILE A 525 7.59 -11.00 -13.21
N THR A 526 6.74 -9.98 -13.27
CA THR A 526 7.14 -8.58 -13.41
C THR A 526 6.85 -7.81 -12.12
N THR A 527 7.83 -7.10 -11.60
CA THR A 527 7.69 -6.33 -10.36
C THR A 527 8.17 -4.90 -10.54
N GLY A 528 7.37 -3.95 -10.06
CA GLY A 528 7.74 -2.55 -9.92
C GLY A 528 7.82 -2.15 -8.46
N VAL A 529 8.88 -1.44 -8.10
CA VAL A 529 9.12 -0.88 -6.76
C VAL A 529 9.32 0.62 -6.87
N TRP A 530 8.62 1.35 -6.02
CA TRP A 530 8.83 2.78 -5.79
C TRP A 530 9.15 3.03 -4.32
N MET A 531 10.01 4.02 -4.07
CA MET A 531 10.27 4.57 -2.74
C MET A 531 10.38 6.08 -2.83
N GLY A 532 9.87 6.78 -1.82
CA GLY A 532 9.86 8.24 -1.77
C GLY A 532 9.16 8.77 -0.53
N ARG A 533 8.95 10.09 -0.45
CA ARG A 533 8.22 10.73 0.66
C ARG A 533 6.91 11.32 0.18
N ASP A 534 5.89 11.26 1.04
CA ASP A 534 4.59 11.88 0.75
C ASP A 534 4.71 13.39 0.57
N ASP A 535 5.53 14.04 1.38
CA ASP A 535 5.84 15.48 1.31
C ASP A 535 6.80 15.86 0.16
N ALA A 536 7.17 14.91 -0.70
CA ALA A 536 8.07 15.08 -1.84
C ALA A 536 9.42 15.75 -1.49
N ARG A 537 9.87 15.65 -0.24
CA ARG A 537 11.22 16.09 0.14
C ARG A 537 12.29 15.10 -0.37
N PRO A 538 13.50 15.58 -0.70
CA PRO A 538 14.62 14.71 -1.07
C PRO A 538 14.95 13.69 0.03
N ILE A 539 15.39 12.51 -0.39
CA ILE A 539 15.99 11.51 0.50
C ILE A 539 17.46 11.34 0.07
N ALA A 540 18.38 11.64 0.98
CA ALA A 540 19.81 11.50 0.71
C ALA A 540 20.15 10.06 0.32
N GLY A 541 20.88 9.90 -0.78
CA GLY A 541 21.31 8.60 -1.30
C GLY A 541 20.20 7.76 -1.96
N LEU A 542 18.96 8.25 -2.05
CA LEU A 542 17.89 7.53 -2.75
C LEU A 542 18.05 7.65 -4.27
N HIS A 543 18.22 6.51 -4.93
CA HIS A 543 18.19 6.37 -6.37
C HIS A 543 17.72 4.97 -6.75
N GLY A 544 17.26 4.79 -7.99
CA GLY A 544 16.68 3.51 -8.43
C GLY A 544 17.59 2.28 -8.25
N GLY A 545 18.90 2.47 -8.37
CA GLY A 545 19.91 1.41 -8.24
C GLY A 545 20.25 1.01 -6.80
N THR A 546 19.75 1.71 -5.77
CA THR A 546 20.01 1.38 -4.35
C THR A 546 18.81 0.70 -3.70
N ALA A 547 18.07 1.42 -2.86
CA ALA A 547 17.01 0.85 -2.03
C ALA A 547 15.89 0.18 -2.86
N PRO A 548 15.40 0.77 -3.97
CA PRO A 548 14.39 0.14 -4.82
C PRO A 548 14.88 -1.16 -5.47
N ALA A 549 16.07 -1.17 -6.07
CA ALA A 549 16.64 -2.38 -6.70
C ALA A 549 16.91 -3.50 -5.68
N LYS A 550 17.41 -3.16 -4.48
CA LYS A 550 17.62 -4.14 -3.40
C LYS A 550 16.30 -4.73 -2.89
N ALA A 551 15.26 -3.91 -2.73
CA ALA A 551 13.93 -4.38 -2.38
C ALA A 551 13.35 -5.30 -3.46
N TRP A 552 13.50 -4.90 -4.73
CA TRP A 552 13.10 -5.74 -5.86
C TRP A 552 13.80 -7.10 -5.82
N ALA A 553 15.13 -7.13 -5.63
CA ALA A 553 15.88 -8.38 -5.54
C ALA A 553 15.47 -9.23 -4.32
N ALA A 554 15.27 -8.59 -3.17
CA ALA A 554 14.84 -9.26 -1.93
C ALA A 554 13.47 -9.94 -2.09
N PHE A 555 12.54 -9.33 -2.83
CA PHE A 555 11.25 -9.93 -3.16
C PHE A 555 11.36 -10.99 -4.27
N MET A 556 12.07 -10.70 -5.36
CA MET A 556 12.09 -11.54 -6.55
C MET A 556 12.87 -12.84 -6.36
N LYS A 557 13.90 -12.86 -5.49
CA LYS A 557 14.63 -14.08 -5.15
C LYS A 557 13.70 -15.19 -4.66
N PRO A 558 12.91 -15.02 -3.58
CA PRO A 558 11.99 -16.05 -3.14
C PRO A 558 10.76 -16.19 -4.06
N ALA A 559 10.24 -15.11 -4.66
CA ALA A 559 9.07 -15.18 -5.53
C ALA A 559 9.31 -16.01 -6.82
N THR A 560 10.56 -16.08 -7.29
CA THR A 560 10.96 -16.87 -8.47
C THR A 560 11.64 -18.20 -8.10
N ALA A 561 11.89 -18.48 -6.82
CA ALA A 561 12.65 -19.65 -6.38
C ALA A 561 12.06 -20.98 -6.86
N SER A 562 10.72 -21.10 -6.86
CA SER A 562 10.00 -22.30 -7.30
C SER A 562 9.72 -22.32 -8.81
N ARG A 563 10.13 -21.29 -9.56
CA ARG A 563 9.90 -21.20 -11.00
C ARG A 563 11.15 -21.63 -11.79
N PRO A 564 10.98 -22.31 -12.94
CA PRO A 564 12.08 -22.61 -13.84
C PRO A 564 12.88 -21.36 -14.20
N ILE A 565 14.19 -21.51 -14.33
CA ILE A 565 15.04 -20.46 -14.90
C ILE A 565 14.74 -20.37 -16.39
N GLU A 566 14.24 -19.21 -16.82
CA GLU A 566 13.92 -18.95 -18.22
C GLU A 566 14.93 -17.99 -18.82
N GLN A 567 15.47 -18.37 -19.97
CA GLN A 567 16.26 -17.48 -20.81
C GLN A 567 15.32 -16.56 -21.59
N PHE A 568 15.74 -15.32 -21.80
CA PHE A 568 15.03 -14.43 -22.71
C PHE A 568 15.40 -14.75 -24.16
N ASP A 569 14.44 -14.57 -25.07
CA ASP A 569 14.64 -14.77 -26.51
C ASP A 569 15.47 -13.60 -27.11
N THR A 570 16.70 -13.45 -26.64
CA THR A 570 17.60 -12.33 -26.95
C THR A 570 19.04 -12.81 -27.09
N GLN A 571 19.78 -12.30 -28.06
CA GLN A 571 21.23 -12.46 -28.13
C GLN A 571 21.89 -11.29 -27.36
N VAL A 572 21.98 -11.40 -26.03
CA VAL A 572 22.64 -10.36 -25.23
C VAL A 572 24.12 -10.33 -25.61
N THR A 573 24.52 -9.28 -26.31
CA THR A 573 25.95 -8.99 -26.55
C THR A 573 26.41 -8.01 -25.49
N LEU A 574 27.12 -8.51 -24.48
CA LEU A 574 27.76 -7.66 -23.48
C LEU A 574 28.79 -6.75 -24.18
N PRO A 575 29.02 -5.52 -23.69
CA PRO A 575 30.04 -4.64 -24.24
C PRO A 575 31.42 -5.32 -24.28
N GLU A 576 32.18 -5.12 -25.36
CA GLU A 576 33.45 -5.84 -25.64
C GLU A 576 34.50 -5.78 -24.52
N TRP A 577 34.51 -4.71 -23.70
CA TRP A 577 35.44 -4.55 -22.58
C TRP A 577 35.17 -5.49 -21.38
N GLN A 578 34.12 -6.32 -21.45
CA GLN A 578 33.73 -7.26 -20.40
C GLN A 578 33.89 -8.74 -20.79
N LEU A 579 34.40 -9.02 -22.00
CA LEU A 579 34.73 -10.38 -22.47
C LEU A 579 36.17 -10.81 -22.13
N GLU A 580 36.94 -9.96 -21.44
CA GLU A 580 38.25 -10.35 -20.88
C GLU A 580 38.06 -10.95 -19.49
N PRO A 581 38.72 -12.09 -19.16
CA PRO A 581 38.53 -12.77 -17.88
C PRO A 581 39.10 -11.98 -16.70
N ASP A 582 38.31 -11.99 -15.65
CA ASP A 582 38.45 -11.50 -14.30
C ASP A 582 39.74 -11.94 -13.58
N GLU A 583 40.57 -10.97 -13.20
CA GLU A 583 41.41 -11.01 -11.98
C GLU A 583 41.61 -9.57 -11.46
N GLU A 584 41.60 -9.40 -10.14
CA GLU A 584 41.79 -8.14 -9.39
C GLU A 584 40.55 -7.28 -9.08
N SER A 585 39.55 -7.92 -8.48
CA SER A 585 38.91 -7.31 -7.31
C SER A 585 39.87 -7.42 -6.12
N TYR A 586 40.29 -6.32 -5.48
CA TYR A 586 40.10 -6.08 -4.05
C TYR A 586 40.84 -4.82 -3.53
N PHE A 587 40.22 -4.21 -2.51
CA PHE A 587 40.69 -3.17 -1.57
C PHE A 587 40.49 -1.68 -1.89
N GLY A 588 39.69 -1.03 -1.03
CA GLY A 588 39.92 0.36 -0.63
C GLY A 588 38.69 1.27 -0.58
N GLN A 589 37.89 1.20 0.47
CA GLN A 589 37.28 2.40 1.09
C GLN A 589 38.30 2.98 2.10
N PRO A 590 38.31 4.30 2.43
CA PRO A 590 37.14 4.99 2.98
C PRO A 590 36.91 6.47 2.55
N ASP A 591 35.66 6.87 2.75
CA ASP A 591 35.07 8.17 3.18
C ASP A 591 35.55 9.53 2.60
N ASN A 592 34.59 10.40 2.27
CA ASN A 592 34.65 11.86 2.43
C ASN A 592 33.35 12.56 1.98
N GLY A 593 32.69 13.22 2.95
CA GLY A 593 32.20 14.60 2.86
C GLY A 593 30.95 14.89 2.00
N GLN A 594 29.78 14.90 2.65
CA GLN A 594 28.55 15.47 2.09
C GLN A 594 28.68 17.00 1.94
N MET A 595 28.55 17.53 0.72
CA MET A 595 28.21 18.94 0.50
C MET A 595 26.69 19.07 0.34
N ALA A 596 26.05 19.79 1.26
CA ALA A 596 24.66 20.21 1.11
C ALA A 596 24.58 21.35 0.08
N VAL A 597 23.64 21.23 -0.85
CA VAL A 597 23.30 22.27 -1.84
C VAL A 597 21.89 22.78 -1.58
N ASP A 598 21.65 24.06 -1.87
CA ASP A 598 20.32 24.66 -1.79
C ASP A 598 19.39 24.23 -2.96
N ALA A 599 18.16 24.75 -2.96
CA ALA A 599 17.12 24.40 -3.94
C ALA A 599 17.48 24.77 -5.39
N ASP A 600 18.49 25.61 -5.60
CA ASP A 600 18.99 26.04 -6.91
C ASP A 600 20.36 25.41 -7.24
N GLY A 601 20.87 24.53 -6.38
CA GLY A 601 22.08 23.73 -6.62
C GLY A 601 23.39 24.40 -6.21
N ASN A 602 23.37 25.43 -5.37
CA ASN A 602 24.58 26.10 -4.87
C ASN A 602 25.05 25.50 -3.53
N PRO A 603 26.37 25.26 -3.33
CA PRO A 603 26.90 24.68 -2.11
C PRO A 603 26.91 25.67 -0.93
N ILE A 604 26.56 25.18 0.26
CA ILE A 604 26.52 25.96 1.52
C ILE A 604 27.81 25.68 2.31
N ALA A 605 28.59 26.72 2.65
CA ALA A 605 29.83 26.57 3.43
C ALA A 605 29.54 26.53 4.94
N GLN A 606 30.18 25.60 5.67
CA GLN A 606 30.29 25.63 7.14
C GLN A 606 31.73 25.95 7.53
N ASP A 607 31.93 27.02 8.30
CA ASP A 607 33.21 27.43 8.85
C ASP A 607 33.52 26.73 10.19
N GLY A 608 34.80 26.37 10.44
CA GLY A 608 35.28 25.94 11.77
C GLY A 608 36.62 25.19 11.84
N VAL A 609 37.73 25.96 11.82
CA VAL A 609 39.15 25.82 12.30
C VAL A 609 39.41 24.78 13.45
N PRO A 610 40.64 24.24 13.76
CA PRO A 610 42.04 24.51 13.31
C PRO A 610 42.96 23.30 12.93
N VAL A 611 44.14 23.64 12.37
CA VAL A 611 45.34 22.79 12.12
C VAL A 611 46.37 22.92 13.26
N PRO A 612 47.21 21.89 13.51
CA PRO A 612 48.56 22.08 14.05
C PRO A 612 49.71 21.54 13.15
N THR A 613 50.58 22.48 12.76
CA THR A 613 52.06 22.53 12.67
C THR A 613 52.98 21.31 12.52
N ASP A 614 53.93 21.48 11.58
CA ASP A 614 55.39 21.24 11.57
C ASP A 614 56.00 19.87 11.91
N SER A 615 56.88 19.37 11.02
CA SER A 615 58.35 19.43 11.22
C SER A 615 59.19 18.69 10.14
N GLN A 616 60.37 19.29 9.86
CA GLN A 616 61.68 18.68 9.52
C GLN A 616 61.95 18.15 8.09
N THR A 617 62.73 18.84 7.23
CA THR A 617 64.21 19.09 7.13
C THR A 617 64.97 18.05 6.31
N GLY A 618 65.77 18.53 5.34
CA GLY A 618 67.03 17.92 4.92
C GLY A 618 67.24 17.78 3.40
N ASP A 619 67.96 18.75 2.80
CA ASP A 619 69.19 18.62 1.98
C ASP A 619 69.39 17.34 1.11
N THR A 620 69.93 17.34 -0.11
CA THR A 620 70.80 18.28 -0.84
C THR A 620 70.87 17.89 -2.33
N LEU A 621 71.40 18.83 -3.12
CA LEU A 621 71.60 18.90 -4.57
C LEU A 621 72.49 17.81 -5.19
N ALA A 622 72.23 17.45 -6.46
CA ALA A 622 73.16 17.64 -7.61
C ALA A 622 72.64 17.01 -8.93
N ARG A 623 72.54 17.84 -9.97
CA ARG A 623 72.62 17.52 -11.42
C ARG A 623 74.13 17.59 -11.85
N PRO A 624 74.61 17.31 -13.09
CA PRO A 624 73.91 17.43 -14.39
C PRO A 624 74.39 16.59 -15.62
N ASP A 625 73.73 16.85 -16.76
CA ASP A 625 74.24 16.84 -18.17
C ASP A 625 74.29 15.51 -18.96
N ALA A 626 74.03 15.41 -20.28
CA ALA A 626 73.61 16.33 -21.35
C ALA A 626 73.23 15.53 -22.63
N ASP A 627 72.67 16.26 -23.61
CA ASP A 627 72.73 16.08 -25.08
C ASP A 627 71.70 15.25 -25.89
N GLN A 628 71.16 15.96 -26.90
CA GLN A 628 70.28 15.58 -28.03
C GLN A 628 71.13 15.15 -29.27
N PRO A 629 70.65 15.14 -30.54
CA PRO A 629 69.41 14.65 -31.20
C PRO A 629 69.73 13.68 -32.38
N GLU A 630 68.71 13.11 -33.06
CA GLU A 630 68.54 13.06 -34.54
C GLU A 630 67.60 11.94 -35.03
N THR A 631 66.88 12.22 -36.13
CA THR A 631 65.83 11.41 -36.78
C THR A 631 66.35 10.77 -38.08
N PRO A 632 65.84 9.58 -38.49
CA PRO A 632 65.15 9.51 -39.80
C PRO A 632 63.95 8.54 -39.85
N ALA A 633 63.07 8.68 -40.87
CA ALA A 633 61.83 7.91 -41.13
C ALA A 633 61.94 7.02 -42.39
N PRO A 634 60.93 6.21 -42.83
CA PRO A 634 59.95 5.32 -42.15
C PRO A 634 60.02 3.84 -42.65
N PRO A 635 59.24 2.87 -42.11
CA PRO A 635 58.05 2.41 -42.87
C PRO A 635 56.83 1.91 -42.04
N VAL A 636 55.64 2.03 -42.65
CA VAL A 636 54.36 1.28 -42.52
C VAL A 636 53.86 0.81 -41.13
N ALA A 637 52.67 1.29 -40.76
CA ALA A 637 51.99 1.08 -39.48
C ALA A 637 51.37 -0.33 -39.27
N PRO A 638 51.49 -0.90 -38.06
CA PRO A 638 50.55 -1.88 -37.51
C PRO A 638 49.50 -1.22 -36.59
N PRO A 639 48.38 -1.90 -36.26
CA PRO A 639 47.26 -1.32 -35.51
C PRO A 639 47.66 -0.97 -34.07
N GLN A 640 47.31 0.24 -33.62
CA GLN A 640 47.61 0.73 -32.28
C GLN A 640 46.76 0.02 -31.21
N GLN A 641 47.44 -0.66 -30.29
CA GLN A 641 46.92 -1.07 -28.99
C GLN A 641 46.62 0.18 -28.15
N MET A 642 45.44 0.21 -27.50
CA MET A 642 44.96 1.34 -26.70
C MET A 642 45.60 1.34 -25.30
N ASN A 643 46.32 2.43 -24.99
CA ASN A 643 47.13 2.61 -23.78
C ASN A 643 46.37 3.42 -22.69
N GLN A 644 46.90 3.38 -21.46
CA GLN A 644 46.40 3.93 -20.18
C GLN A 644 45.95 5.42 -20.20
N ASP A 645 46.26 6.18 -21.25
CA ASP A 645 45.83 7.58 -21.47
C ASP A 645 44.31 7.77 -21.65
N TRP A 646 43.56 6.70 -21.92
CA TRP A 646 42.09 6.75 -21.93
C TRP A 646 41.52 6.74 -20.51
N ILE A 647 42.15 5.98 -19.60
CA ILE A 647 41.71 5.84 -18.21
C ILE A 647 41.93 7.15 -17.44
N ASP A 648 43.04 7.86 -17.70
CA ASP A 648 43.34 9.13 -17.03
C ASP A 648 42.43 10.28 -17.52
N ARG A 649 41.94 10.23 -18.75
CA ARG A 649 40.92 11.16 -19.28
C ARG A 649 39.51 10.90 -18.73
N VAL A 650 39.17 9.62 -18.49
CA VAL A 650 37.86 9.23 -17.94
C VAL A 650 37.80 9.46 -16.42
N THR A 651 38.94 9.43 -15.71
CA THR A 651 38.97 9.53 -14.23
C THR A 651 39.50 10.86 -13.68
N GLY A 652 40.26 11.64 -14.45
CA GLY A 652 40.64 13.02 -14.11
C GLY A 652 41.63 13.16 -12.95
N ARG A 653 42.92 12.90 -13.21
CA ARG A 653 44.11 13.39 -12.48
C ARG A 653 45.06 13.92 -13.58
N GLU A 654 45.69 15.10 -13.56
CA GLU A 654 46.50 15.76 -12.53
C GLU A 654 46.60 17.31 -12.65
N ARG A 655 46.93 17.90 -11.49
CA ARG A 655 47.75 19.08 -11.10
C ARG A 655 48.09 20.21 -12.09
N ARG A 656 47.91 21.45 -11.61
CA ARG A 656 48.68 22.64 -12.04
C ARG A 656 49.12 23.50 -10.85
N GLU A 657 50.38 23.94 -10.91
CA GLU A 657 51.05 24.91 -10.03
C GLU A 657 50.58 26.37 -10.25
N PRO A 658 50.81 27.30 -9.30
CA PRO A 658 50.30 28.67 -9.36
C PRO A 658 51.38 29.74 -9.66
N SER A 659 50.96 30.86 -10.29
CA SER A 659 51.62 32.19 -10.23
C SER A 659 50.77 33.26 -10.96
N PRO A 660 50.97 34.58 -10.75
CA PRO A 660 50.86 35.34 -9.50
C PRO A 660 49.93 36.59 -9.63
N ALA A 661 49.86 37.36 -8.54
CA ALA A 661 48.89 38.41 -8.19
C ALA A 661 48.75 39.64 -9.13
N GLY A 662 47.56 40.27 -9.07
CA GLY A 662 47.28 41.58 -9.68
C GLY A 662 46.08 42.34 -9.08
N ARG A 663 46.39 43.21 -8.10
CA ARG A 663 45.81 44.53 -7.74
C ARG A 663 44.28 44.79 -7.79
N GLN A 664 43.73 45.15 -6.61
CA GLN A 664 42.50 45.95 -6.41
C GLN A 664 42.66 47.39 -6.94
N PRO A 665 41.56 48.15 -7.13
CA PRO A 665 41.13 49.05 -6.04
C PRO A 665 39.61 49.27 -5.85
N LEU A 666 39.29 49.49 -4.56
CA LEU A 666 38.41 50.52 -3.98
C LEU A 666 36.88 50.31 -3.92
N GLN A 667 36.48 50.03 -2.67
CA GLN A 667 35.18 50.17 -2.05
C GLN A 667 34.89 51.66 -1.76
N ARG A 668 33.62 52.07 -1.87
CA ARG A 668 33.05 53.23 -1.17
C ARG A 668 31.65 52.88 -0.66
N ASP A 669 31.50 53.02 0.65
CA ASP A 669 30.25 53.08 1.41
C ASP A 669 29.31 54.19 0.90
N VAL A 670 27.98 54.09 1.12
CA VAL A 670 27.19 54.74 2.21
C VAL A 670 25.73 54.18 2.22
N PRO A 671 24.75 54.59 3.08
CA PRO A 671 24.18 53.74 4.13
C PRO A 671 22.64 53.54 4.05
N ARG A 672 22.15 52.84 5.08
CA ARG A 672 20.75 52.54 5.45
C ARG A 672 19.79 53.74 5.45
N ASP A 673 18.54 53.47 5.09
CA ASP A 673 17.36 54.10 5.70
C ASP A 673 16.21 53.10 5.90
N GLN A 674 15.54 53.26 7.05
CA GLN A 674 14.40 52.47 7.54
C GLN A 674 13.07 53.02 7.01
N VAL A 675 12.08 52.16 6.72
CA VAL A 675 10.66 52.42 7.00
C VAL A 675 9.92 51.13 7.35
N GLN A 676 9.15 51.21 8.43
CA GLN A 676 8.24 50.21 9.02
C GLN A 676 7.06 49.84 8.10
N THR A 677 6.51 48.64 8.26
CA THR A 677 5.06 48.48 8.51
C THR A 677 4.71 47.11 9.11
N GLN A 678 3.77 47.18 10.05
CA GLN A 678 3.28 46.17 10.99
C GLN A 678 2.55 44.99 10.33
N ARG A 679 2.56 43.82 10.99
CA ARG A 679 1.38 42.93 11.09
C ARG A 679 1.44 42.00 12.31
N PHE A 680 0.35 42.10 13.07
CA PHE A 680 -0.22 41.29 14.15
C PHE A 680 0.25 39.84 14.30
N GLN A 681 0.58 39.50 15.55
CA GLN A 681 0.65 38.15 16.10
C GLN A 681 -0.12 38.18 17.43
N SER A 682 -1.13 37.31 17.56
CA SER A 682 -1.96 37.22 18.77
C SER A 682 -1.50 36.06 19.64
N ASP A 683 -1.14 36.41 20.87
CA ASP A 683 -0.78 35.59 22.02
C ASP A 683 -1.83 34.54 22.40
N ARG A 684 -1.34 33.41 22.93
CA ARG A 684 -1.90 32.81 24.15
C ARG A 684 -0.78 32.15 24.95
N ASP A 685 -0.37 32.84 26.00
CA ASP A 685 0.40 32.28 27.11
C ASP A 685 -0.49 31.79 28.26
N GLN A 686 0.15 30.96 29.06
CA GLN A 686 -0.21 30.22 30.26
C GLN A 686 -0.92 30.99 31.38
N GLU A 687 -1.66 30.26 32.22
CA GLU A 687 -1.67 30.52 33.67
C GLU A 687 -1.94 29.25 34.49
N ASP A 688 -1.30 29.20 35.66
CA ASP A 688 -1.04 28.11 36.61
C ASP A 688 -2.18 27.85 37.63
N ARG A 689 -2.52 26.55 37.85
CA ARG A 689 -2.84 25.80 39.11
C ARG A 689 -3.87 26.35 40.16
N PRO A 690 -4.08 25.70 41.34
CA PRO A 690 -5.00 24.57 41.56
C PRO A 690 -5.98 24.76 42.77
N ASN A 691 -7.00 23.90 42.93
CA ASN A 691 -7.43 23.33 44.23
C ASN A 691 -8.72 22.46 44.16
N GLN A 692 -8.68 21.38 44.96
CA GLN A 692 -9.73 20.44 45.43
C GLN A 692 -10.20 19.31 44.53
#